data_AF-A0A1B7Z8T3-F1
#
_entry.id   AF-A0A1B7Z8T3-F1
#
_cell.length_a   1.000
_cell.length_b   1.000
_cell.length_c   1.000
_cell.angle_alpha   90.00
_cell.angle_beta   90.00
_cell.angle_gamma   90.00
#
_symmetry.space_group_name_H-M   'P 1'
#
loop_
_entity.id
_entity.type
_entity.pdbx_description
1 polymer ?
#
loop_
_entity_poly.entity_id
_entity_poly.type
_entity_poly.pdbx_seq_one_letter_code
_entity_poly.pdbx_strand_id
1 'polypeptide(L)'
;MESITVLFIILAAIVALGIVVFQYIYKQKAKSKIHWLLAFLRFVGVFGLLLLLINPKFSQKLYTLEKPNLIILADNSTSISESKNELQQLISELKESKGVTDRFKIASYKFGSDLDALDSLSFADKNTNIYKSLSSLKDIYAREQTVTILLSDGNQTIGKDYSYLKSNQNDVIYPVILGDTTKFKDISVGPILTNKYAFLNNKFPLETYISYQGNSPVSASVSVKMNNTIVHKENLKLDAQDNFKTLAIEIDANAVGIKNLLVEVTQLPEERNIENNRRGTSIEVIDEKTKIALISDILHPDLGALKKAIESNEQREVTILKSNAPNSTLEEIDLFIFYQPTSRFKNSFDLAKNKNANIFIITGTKTDYSFLNNANVGFEIENGYPEQEIFGLLNNGFTKYDIAKFDLTDFPPLVSDAGPILMTTGYETLLGTQIKGLDVQQPLLAVMDHNVSKRAFLAGENLWKWRMQTYRNTNDFVNFDEFIGNLVRYLTSSKNKSRLNVDYEKVYEGSSNAVLTATYFDEAFIFDPNAKVNIKVTNTKTKRVQTIPMVLRNGYFEADLSNLVAGSYEFIVSVEKETKTETGSFVISEFDMENQFVSSNNGKMEHLAFNAGGKLFYPAQIKDLISELNENQAYVPTEKSTENIVSLIDFRMLLAIIVFAFAVEWFIRKYNGLI
;
A
#
# COMPACT_ATOMS: atom_id res chain seq x y z
N MET A 1 -2.54 -27.10 53.43
CA MET A 1 -1.77 -28.35 53.36
C MET A 1 -2.78 -29.49 53.37
N GLU A 2 -2.70 -30.43 52.44
CA GLU A 2 -3.67 -31.53 52.34
C GLU A 2 -3.55 -32.48 53.53
N SER A 3 -4.68 -33.03 54.01
CA SER A 3 -4.72 -33.94 55.15
C SER A 3 -3.86 -35.20 54.95
N ILE A 4 -3.70 -35.63 53.69
CA ILE A 4 -2.85 -36.76 53.31
C ILE A 4 -1.37 -36.44 53.52
N THR A 5 -0.93 -35.22 53.19
CA THR A 5 0.46 -34.79 53.42
C THR A 5 0.79 -34.76 54.90
N VAL A 6 -0.14 -34.31 55.75
CA VAL A 6 0.03 -34.30 57.21
C VAL A 6 0.19 -35.73 57.76
N LEU A 7 -0.63 -36.68 57.26
CA LEU A 7 -0.51 -38.09 57.63
C LEU A 7 0.85 -38.68 57.27
N PHE A 8 1.37 -38.40 56.07
CA PHE A 8 2.70 -38.86 55.66
C PHE A 8 3.82 -38.25 56.49
N ILE A 9 3.70 -36.98 56.92
CA ILE A 9 4.67 -36.35 57.82
C ILE A 9 4.69 -37.07 59.18
N ILE A 10 3.52 -37.40 59.73
CA ILE A 10 3.41 -38.14 60.99
C ILE A 10 4.03 -39.54 60.83
N LEU A 11 3.75 -40.24 59.74
CA LEU A 11 4.33 -41.55 59.46
C LEU A 11 5.86 -41.47 59.33
N ALA A 12 6.38 -40.45 58.62
CA ALA A 12 7.81 -40.22 58.51
C ALA A 12 8.48 -39.97 59.88
N ALA A 13 7.82 -39.23 60.78
CA ALA A 13 8.30 -39.01 62.13
C ALA A 13 8.37 -40.33 62.92
N ILE A 14 7.33 -41.17 62.83
CA ILE A 14 7.29 -42.49 63.48
C ILE A 14 8.40 -43.39 62.96
N VAL A 15 8.59 -43.46 61.64
CA VAL A 15 9.64 -44.28 61.01
C VAL A 15 11.03 -43.79 61.41
N ALA A 16 11.29 -42.48 61.35
CA ALA A 16 12.56 -41.90 61.77
C ALA A 16 12.84 -42.19 63.26
N LEU A 17 11.83 -42.06 64.13
CA LEU A 17 11.95 -42.38 65.55
C LEU A 17 12.22 -43.88 65.77
N GLY A 18 11.53 -44.77 65.06
CA GLY A 18 11.73 -46.21 65.12
C GLY A 18 13.17 -46.62 64.74
N ILE A 19 13.71 -46.03 63.67
CA ILE A 19 15.10 -46.25 63.24
C ILE A 19 16.09 -45.82 64.34
N VAL A 20 15.85 -44.66 64.94
CA VAL A 20 16.73 -44.09 65.98
C VAL A 20 16.70 -44.93 67.26
N VAL A 21 15.51 -45.32 67.73
CA VAL A 21 15.33 -46.18 68.91
C VAL A 21 16.00 -47.54 68.69
N PHE A 22 15.82 -48.15 67.52
CA PHE A 22 16.44 -49.44 67.21
C PHE A 22 17.98 -49.35 67.18
N GLN A 23 18.54 -48.34 66.51
CA GLN A 23 19.98 -48.22 66.32
C GLN A 23 20.73 -47.83 67.61
N TYR A 24 20.20 -46.89 68.40
CA TYR A 24 20.92 -46.32 69.52
C TYR A 24 20.47 -46.84 70.88
N ILE A 25 19.16 -47.04 71.09
CA ILE A 25 18.63 -47.45 72.39
C ILE A 25 18.67 -48.98 72.53
N TYR A 26 18.23 -49.72 71.51
CA TYR A 26 18.18 -51.18 71.55
C TYR A 26 19.55 -51.83 71.26
N LYS A 27 20.19 -51.50 70.13
CA LYS A 27 21.42 -52.17 69.68
C LYS A 27 22.68 -51.71 70.43
N GLN A 28 22.83 -50.41 70.68
CA GLN A 28 24.03 -49.84 71.33
C GLN A 28 23.88 -49.67 72.86
N LYS A 29 22.70 -49.96 73.43
CA LYS A 29 22.39 -49.77 74.87
C LYS A 29 22.87 -48.40 75.37
N ALA A 30 22.36 -47.31 74.79
CA ALA A 30 22.76 -45.95 75.11
C ALA A 30 22.85 -45.67 76.62
N LYS A 31 24.06 -45.48 77.15
CA LYS A 31 24.33 -45.18 78.58
C LYS A 31 24.91 -43.77 78.84
N SER A 32 25.19 -43.00 77.79
CA SER A 32 25.85 -41.68 77.88
C SER A 32 25.07 -40.60 77.14
N LYS A 33 25.21 -39.34 77.58
CA LYS A 33 24.65 -38.15 76.92
C LYS A 33 25.05 -38.05 75.44
N ILE A 34 26.21 -38.59 75.08
CA ILE A 34 26.70 -38.64 73.69
C ILE A 34 25.82 -39.52 72.80
N HIS A 35 25.32 -40.66 73.29
CA HIS A 35 24.43 -41.51 72.49
C HIS A 35 23.05 -40.88 72.27
N TRP A 36 22.56 -40.10 73.23
CA TRP A 36 21.32 -39.32 73.05
C TRP A 36 21.47 -38.18 72.04
N LEU A 37 22.62 -37.49 72.03
CA LEU A 37 22.92 -36.47 71.03
C LEU A 37 23.04 -37.08 69.61
N LEU A 38 23.72 -38.22 69.49
CA LEU A 38 23.84 -38.95 68.23
C LEU A 38 22.49 -39.47 67.72
N ALA A 39 21.63 -39.95 68.62
CA ALA A 39 20.25 -40.35 68.31
C ALA A 39 19.42 -39.16 67.78
N PHE A 40 19.53 -37.99 68.41
CA PHE A 40 18.86 -36.78 67.97
C PHE A 40 19.34 -36.31 66.59
N LEU A 41 20.66 -36.27 66.34
CA LEU A 41 21.21 -35.88 65.04
C LEU A 41 20.76 -36.85 63.93
N ARG A 42 20.73 -38.16 64.24
CA ARG A 42 20.22 -39.18 63.32
C ARG A 42 18.74 -39.00 63.02
N PHE A 43 17.93 -38.69 64.04
CA PHE A 43 16.52 -38.38 63.87
C PHE A 43 16.33 -37.20 62.92
N VAL A 44 17.02 -36.08 63.16
CA VAL A 44 16.94 -34.88 62.32
C VAL A 44 17.33 -35.17 60.87
N GLY A 45 18.41 -35.92 60.64
CA GLY A 45 18.85 -36.29 59.29
C GLY A 45 17.86 -37.20 58.55
N VAL A 46 17.41 -38.29 59.19
CA VAL A 46 16.48 -39.25 58.58
C VAL A 46 15.09 -38.64 58.39
N PHE A 47 14.58 -37.92 59.38
CA PHE A 47 13.30 -37.23 59.29
C PHE A 47 13.33 -36.14 58.22
N GLY A 48 14.41 -35.35 58.14
CA GLY A 48 14.58 -34.34 57.10
C GLY A 48 14.61 -34.94 55.69
N LEU A 49 15.28 -36.08 55.48
CA LEU A 49 15.26 -36.80 54.20
C LEU A 49 13.85 -37.28 53.83
N LEU A 50 13.11 -37.85 54.78
CA LEU A 50 11.74 -38.29 54.54
C LEU A 50 10.79 -37.10 54.27
N LEU A 51 11.00 -35.96 54.95
CA LEU A 51 10.28 -34.72 54.67
C LEU A 51 10.53 -34.19 53.25
N LEU A 52 11.78 -34.25 52.76
CA LEU A 52 12.11 -33.89 51.38
C LEU A 52 11.45 -34.83 50.37
N LEU A 53 11.35 -36.13 50.70
CA LEU A 53 10.72 -37.13 49.83
C LEU A 53 9.20 -36.97 49.76
N ILE A 54 8.56 -36.52 50.85
CA ILE A 54 7.14 -36.15 50.89
C ILE A 54 6.90 -34.82 50.15
N ASN A 55 7.88 -33.92 50.15
CA ASN A 55 7.85 -32.60 49.52
C ASN A 55 6.55 -31.81 49.76
N PRO A 56 6.21 -31.48 51.02
CA PRO A 56 5.01 -30.71 51.32
C PRO A 56 5.05 -29.34 50.62
N LYS A 57 3.91 -28.92 50.07
CA LYS A 57 3.76 -27.63 49.40
C LYS A 57 3.02 -26.65 50.28
N PHE A 58 3.53 -25.42 50.35
CA PHE A 58 2.86 -24.30 51.00
C PHE A 58 2.25 -23.42 49.92
N SER A 59 0.94 -23.23 49.98
CA SER A 59 0.21 -22.32 49.11
C SER A 59 -0.09 -21.03 49.88
N GLN A 60 0.29 -19.90 49.30
CA GLN A 60 -0.10 -18.57 49.75
C GLN A 60 -0.90 -17.90 48.63
N LYS A 61 -2.13 -17.48 48.94
CA LYS A 61 -2.93 -16.67 48.03
C LYS A 61 -2.59 -15.20 48.23
N LEU A 62 -2.13 -14.54 47.18
CA LEU A 62 -1.95 -13.09 47.12
C LEU A 62 -3.11 -12.49 46.34
N TYR A 63 -3.76 -11.49 46.91
CA TYR A 63 -4.85 -10.75 46.27
C TYR A 63 -4.29 -9.43 45.74
N THR A 64 -4.53 -9.16 44.46
CA THR A 64 -4.19 -7.88 43.83
C THR A 64 -5.45 -7.28 43.22
N LEU A 65 -5.66 -5.98 43.45
CA LEU A 65 -6.76 -5.24 42.84
C LEU A 65 -6.38 -4.87 41.40
N GLU A 66 -7.18 -5.33 40.43
CA GLU A 66 -7.01 -5.01 39.00
C GLU A 66 -8.07 -3.96 38.62
N LYS A 67 -7.62 -2.73 38.35
CA LYS A 67 -8.48 -1.61 37.90
C LYS A 67 -8.67 -1.67 36.38
N PRO A 68 -9.87 -1.39 35.83
CA PRO A 68 -10.05 -1.18 34.40
C PRO A 68 -9.26 0.03 33.89
N ASN A 69 -8.94 0.05 32.60
CA ASN A 69 -8.31 1.20 31.96
C ASN A 69 -9.35 2.22 31.52
N LEU A 70 -9.02 3.50 31.71
CA LEU A 70 -9.74 4.61 31.10
C LEU A 70 -8.81 5.33 30.13
N ILE A 71 -9.11 5.25 28.85
CA ILE A 71 -8.33 5.85 27.78
C ILE A 71 -9.00 7.16 27.37
N ILE A 72 -8.29 8.27 27.53
CA ILE A 72 -8.71 9.56 26.99
C ILE A 72 -8.05 9.71 25.62
N LEU A 73 -8.84 9.61 24.55
CA LEU A 73 -8.38 9.72 23.17
C LEU A 73 -8.79 11.09 22.62
N ALA A 74 -7.82 11.99 22.47
CA ALA A 74 -8.05 13.36 22.02
C ALA A 74 -7.68 13.54 20.55
N ASP A 75 -8.58 14.14 19.78
CA ASP A 75 -8.27 14.57 18.42
C ASP A 75 -7.23 15.71 18.46
N ASN A 76 -6.35 15.75 17.45
CA ASN A 76 -5.30 16.75 17.28
C ASN A 76 -5.33 17.38 15.88
N SER A 77 -6.45 17.22 15.17
CA SER A 77 -6.69 17.78 13.86
C SER A 77 -6.82 19.31 13.87
N THR A 78 -6.73 19.93 12.70
CA THR A 78 -6.98 21.36 12.51
C THR A 78 -8.44 21.75 12.73
N SER A 79 -9.41 20.85 12.48
CA SER A 79 -10.85 21.14 12.59
C SER A 79 -11.29 21.45 14.02
N ILE A 80 -10.67 20.80 15.02
CA ILE A 80 -11.00 20.99 16.43
C ILE A 80 -10.20 22.11 17.12
N SER A 81 -9.38 22.86 16.36
CA SER A 81 -8.52 23.92 16.89
C SER A 81 -9.30 25.04 17.61
N GLU A 82 -10.52 25.33 17.15
CA GLU A 82 -11.43 26.30 17.79
C GLU A 82 -11.96 25.81 19.15
N SER A 83 -12.09 24.49 19.34
CA SER A 83 -12.51 23.84 20.59
C SER A 83 -11.35 23.53 21.54
N LYS A 84 -10.14 24.05 21.29
CA LYS A 84 -8.93 23.79 22.10
C LYS A 84 -9.15 23.96 23.61
N ASN A 85 -9.73 25.08 24.03
CA ASN A 85 -9.90 25.39 25.46
C ASN A 85 -10.87 24.42 26.11
N GLU A 86 -11.95 24.08 25.41
CA GLU A 86 -12.98 23.14 25.88
C GLU A 86 -12.42 21.73 26.01
N LEU A 87 -11.67 21.25 25.01
CA LEU A 87 -11.01 19.94 25.05
C LEU A 87 -9.97 19.87 26.18
N GLN A 88 -9.16 20.92 26.40
CA GLN A 88 -8.20 20.95 27.51
C GLN A 88 -8.89 20.93 28.88
N GLN A 89 -10.03 21.63 29.01
CA GLN A 89 -10.83 21.62 30.23
C GLN A 89 -11.41 20.24 30.49
N LEU A 90 -12.01 19.59 29.48
CA LEU A 90 -12.57 18.23 29.60
C LEU A 90 -11.53 17.21 30.05
N ILE A 91 -10.34 17.23 29.44
CA ILE A 91 -9.24 16.33 29.82
C ILE A 91 -8.81 16.56 31.28
N SER A 92 -8.74 17.81 31.71
CA SER A 92 -8.36 18.17 33.08
C SER A 92 -9.42 17.70 34.09
N GLU A 93 -10.69 17.96 33.83
CA GLU A 93 -11.81 17.53 34.70
C GLU A 93 -11.87 16.00 34.85
N LEU A 94 -11.61 15.24 33.79
CA LEU A 94 -11.56 13.77 33.84
C LEU A 94 -10.37 13.26 34.67
N LYS A 95 -9.20 13.90 34.55
CA LYS A 95 -7.98 13.50 35.28
C LYS A 95 -8.02 13.88 36.76
N GLU A 96 -8.71 14.97 37.11
CA GLU A 96 -8.80 15.47 38.49
C GLU A 96 -9.97 14.87 39.29
N SER A 97 -10.92 14.22 38.61
CA SER A 97 -12.05 13.56 39.26
C SER A 97 -11.61 12.37 40.11
N LYS A 98 -11.73 12.50 41.44
CA LYS A 98 -11.36 11.45 42.40
C LYS A 98 -12.12 10.14 42.18
N GLY A 99 -13.43 10.22 41.89
CA GLY A 99 -14.24 9.03 41.63
C GLY A 99 -13.72 8.22 40.45
N VAL A 100 -13.20 8.90 39.42
CA VAL A 100 -12.63 8.27 38.23
C VAL A 100 -11.23 7.72 38.50
N THR A 101 -10.35 8.49 39.14
CA THR A 101 -8.97 8.05 39.44
C THR A 101 -8.90 6.92 40.46
N ASP A 102 -9.88 6.82 41.36
CA ASP A 102 -9.99 5.70 42.29
C ASP A 102 -10.41 4.40 41.59
N ARG A 103 -11.29 4.46 40.58
CA ARG A 103 -11.80 3.28 39.87
C ARG A 103 -10.95 2.84 38.68
N PHE A 104 -10.32 3.77 37.96
CA PHE A 104 -9.65 3.49 36.71
C PHE A 104 -8.14 3.74 36.74
N LYS A 105 -7.42 3.05 35.85
CA LYS A 105 -6.08 3.42 35.43
C LYS A 105 -6.18 4.31 34.19
N ILE A 106 -5.88 5.60 34.34
CA ILE A 106 -6.04 6.57 33.25
C ILE A 106 -4.80 6.56 32.36
N ALA A 107 -5.00 6.46 31.04
CA ALA A 107 -3.99 6.75 30.02
C ALA A 107 -4.56 7.76 29.01
N SER A 108 -3.69 8.54 28.38
CA SER A 108 -4.12 9.56 27.42
C SER A 108 -3.34 9.46 26.12
N TYR A 109 -4.06 9.51 25.01
CA TYR A 109 -3.52 9.45 23.66
C TYR A 109 -4.08 10.60 22.83
N LYS A 110 -3.32 10.99 21.82
CA LYS A 110 -3.79 11.89 20.76
C LYS A 110 -3.80 11.18 19.42
N PHE A 111 -4.57 11.70 18.48
CA PHE A 111 -4.55 11.18 17.13
C PHE A 111 -4.75 12.26 16.06
N GLY A 112 -4.20 11.95 14.89
CA GLY A 112 -4.46 12.60 13.61
C GLY A 112 -4.51 11.50 12.55
N SER A 113 -3.48 11.38 11.71
CA SER A 113 -3.29 10.21 10.84
C SER A 113 -2.98 8.92 11.60
N ASP A 114 -2.27 9.05 12.74
CA ASP A 114 -1.74 7.98 13.57
C ASP A 114 -2.09 8.21 15.06
N LEU A 115 -1.91 7.18 15.88
CA LEU A 115 -2.12 7.21 17.33
C LEU A 115 -0.80 7.47 18.06
N ASP A 116 -0.75 8.50 18.90
CA ASP A 116 0.40 8.88 19.71
C ASP A 116 0.05 9.06 21.18
N ALA A 117 1.05 9.03 22.06
CA ALA A 117 0.87 9.40 23.46
C ALA A 117 0.54 10.90 23.59
N LEU A 118 -0.39 11.24 24.51
CA LEU A 118 -0.79 12.62 24.73
C LEU A 118 0.18 13.34 25.69
N ASP A 119 1.19 13.99 25.12
CA ASP A 119 2.07 14.92 25.84
C ASP A 119 1.61 16.38 25.68
N SER A 120 1.29 16.77 24.44
CA SER A 120 0.76 18.10 24.09
C SER A 120 -0.08 18.06 22.82
N LEU A 121 -0.97 19.04 22.68
CA LEU A 121 -1.89 19.20 21.54
C LEU A 121 -1.49 20.42 20.72
N SER A 122 -1.16 20.17 19.45
CA SER A 122 -0.75 21.18 18.47
C SER A 122 -1.89 21.64 17.55
N PHE A 123 -2.92 20.79 17.35
CA PHE A 123 -4.03 21.06 16.42
C PHE A 123 -3.56 21.34 14.99
N ALA A 124 -2.53 20.63 14.54
CA ALA A 124 -1.83 20.88 13.27
C ALA A 124 -2.00 19.73 12.28
N ASP A 125 -2.65 18.64 12.67
CA ASP A 125 -2.81 17.47 11.83
C ASP A 125 -3.89 17.73 10.78
N LYS A 126 -3.55 17.55 9.51
CA LYS A 126 -4.43 17.82 8.35
C LYS A 126 -5.29 16.62 7.94
N ASN A 127 -5.15 15.51 8.66
CA ASN A 127 -5.96 14.33 8.48
C ASN A 127 -6.27 13.72 9.84
N THR A 128 -7.38 13.00 9.87
CA THR A 128 -7.99 12.39 11.03
C THR A 128 -8.36 10.96 10.68
N ASN A 129 -7.86 9.99 11.45
CA ASN A 129 -8.11 8.56 11.29
C ASN A 129 -8.60 7.94 12.62
N ILE A 130 -9.88 8.16 12.91
CA ILE A 130 -10.54 7.66 14.12
C ILE A 130 -10.51 6.12 14.15
N TYR A 131 -10.81 5.46 13.03
CA TYR A 131 -10.85 3.99 12.95
C TYR A 131 -9.51 3.36 13.31
N LYS A 132 -8.40 3.84 12.72
CA LYS A 132 -7.06 3.31 12.98
C LYS A 132 -6.65 3.52 14.44
N SER A 133 -7.01 4.67 15.01
CA SER A 133 -6.69 5.01 16.40
C SER A 133 -7.44 4.10 17.37
N LEU A 134 -8.74 3.92 17.17
CA LEU A 134 -9.55 3.00 17.97
C LEU A 134 -9.13 1.54 17.80
N SER A 135 -8.83 1.09 16.58
CA SER A 135 -8.34 -0.27 16.35
C SER A 135 -6.98 -0.52 17.00
N SER A 136 -6.08 0.47 16.97
CA SER A 136 -4.77 0.38 17.61
C SER A 136 -4.90 0.29 19.13
N LEU A 137 -5.81 1.07 19.75
CA LEU A 137 -6.12 0.94 21.18
C LEU A 137 -6.69 -0.45 21.51
N LYS A 138 -7.60 -0.96 20.69
CA LYS A 138 -8.15 -2.31 20.85
C LYS A 138 -7.05 -3.38 20.83
N ASP A 139 -6.04 -3.23 19.97
CA ASP A 139 -4.91 -4.16 19.90
C ASP A 139 -3.97 -4.03 21.11
N ILE A 140 -3.68 -2.79 21.55
CA ILE A 140 -2.85 -2.52 22.74
C ILE A 140 -3.48 -3.12 24.01
N TYR A 141 -4.81 -3.01 24.15
CA TYR A 141 -5.55 -3.39 25.36
C TYR A 141 -6.44 -4.64 25.18
N ALA A 142 -6.13 -5.52 24.21
CA ALA A 142 -7.01 -6.60 23.73
C ALA A 142 -7.58 -7.57 24.80
N ARG A 143 -6.97 -7.64 25.99
CA ARG A 143 -7.38 -8.53 27.10
C ARG A 143 -7.73 -7.80 28.38
N GLU A 144 -7.66 -6.48 28.37
CA GLU A 144 -7.92 -5.64 29.53
C GLU A 144 -9.31 -5.01 29.39
N GLN A 145 -9.99 -4.80 30.51
CA GLN A 145 -11.25 -4.08 30.48
C GLN A 145 -10.95 -2.59 30.29
N THR A 146 -11.42 -2.04 29.18
CA THR A 146 -11.04 -0.72 28.70
C THR A 146 -12.28 0.12 28.42
N VAL A 147 -12.25 1.36 28.90
CA VAL A 147 -13.25 2.37 28.57
C VAL A 147 -12.52 3.48 27.83
N THR A 148 -12.94 3.82 26.62
CA THR A 148 -12.33 4.86 25.81
C THR A 148 -13.25 6.06 25.71
N ILE A 149 -12.78 7.24 26.12
CA ILE A 149 -13.45 8.52 25.89
C ILE A 149 -12.83 9.13 24.64
N LEU A 150 -13.61 9.23 23.55
CA LEU A 150 -13.17 9.84 22.29
C LEU A 150 -13.60 11.30 22.27
N LEU A 151 -12.66 12.24 22.24
CA LEU A 151 -12.90 13.69 22.16
C LEU A 151 -12.58 14.16 20.73
N SER A 152 -13.60 14.38 19.89
CA SER A 152 -13.45 14.73 18.46
C SER A 152 -14.72 15.39 17.91
N ASP A 153 -14.62 16.08 16.77
CA ASP A 153 -15.78 16.51 15.98
C ASP A 153 -16.42 15.35 15.19
N GLY A 154 -15.77 14.18 15.14
CA GLY A 154 -16.25 12.98 14.46
C GLY A 154 -16.05 12.99 12.94
N ASN A 155 -15.34 13.96 12.38
CA ASN A 155 -15.07 14.04 10.95
C ASN A 155 -13.79 13.29 10.59
N GLN A 156 -13.91 12.04 10.15
CA GLN A 156 -12.77 11.27 9.68
C GLN A 156 -12.48 11.57 8.20
N THR A 157 -11.26 12.00 7.90
CA THR A 157 -10.80 12.30 6.53
C THR A 157 -10.12 11.12 5.83
N ILE A 158 -9.49 10.20 6.57
CA ILE A 158 -8.83 9.01 6.01
C ILE A 158 -9.16 7.73 6.78
N GLY A 159 -9.11 6.58 6.10
CA GLY A 159 -9.31 5.27 6.71
C GLY A 159 -10.73 4.70 6.54
N LYS A 160 -10.96 3.53 7.11
CA LYS A 160 -12.26 2.84 7.07
C LYS A 160 -13.28 3.57 7.93
N ASP A 161 -14.56 3.53 7.59
CA ASP A 161 -15.59 4.19 8.38
C ASP A 161 -15.66 3.62 9.81
N TYR A 162 -15.40 4.48 10.80
CA TYR A 162 -15.36 4.12 12.23
C TYR A 162 -16.75 3.81 12.81
N SER A 163 -17.83 4.26 12.19
CA SER A 163 -19.19 3.98 12.68
C SER A 163 -19.54 2.50 12.68
N TYR A 164 -18.85 1.68 11.87
CA TYR A 164 -19.00 0.22 11.81
C TYR A 164 -18.02 -0.53 12.71
N LEU A 165 -17.20 0.17 13.52
CA LEU A 165 -16.28 -0.48 14.44
C LEU A 165 -17.07 -1.26 15.49
N LYS A 166 -16.90 -2.59 15.49
CA LYS A 166 -17.48 -3.47 16.50
C LYS A 166 -16.54 -3.62 17.66
N SER A 167 -17.00 -3.24 18.83
CA SER A 167 -16.27 -3.49 20.06
C SER A 167 -16.52 -4.89 20.61
N ASN A 168 -15.55 -5.41 21.37
CA ASN A 168 -15.72 -6.63 22.14
C ASN A 168 -16.39 -6.28 23.48
N GLN A 169 -16.90 -7.26 24.24
CA GLN A 169 -17.56 -6.99 25.54
C GLN A 169 -16.67 -6.26 26.57
N ASN A 170 -15.35 -6.24 26.36
CA ASN A 170 -14.39 -5.64 27.29
C ASN A 170 -13.94 -4.22 26.90
N ASP A 171 -14.47 -3.64 25.81
CA ASP A 171 -14.06 -2.31 25.33
C ASP A 171 -15.31 -1.45 25.08
N VAL A 172 -15.48 -0.37 25.84
CA VAL A 172 -16.64 0.53 25.74
C VAL A 172 -16.17 1.91 25.30
N ILE A 173 -16.82 2.49 24.29
CA ILE A 173 -16.44 3.80 23.75
C ILE A 173 -17.52 4.83 24.06
N TYR A 174 -17.13 5.92 24.73
CA TYR A 174 -17.94 7.10 25.01
C TYR A 174 -17.44 8.29 24.19
N PRO A 175 -18.06 8.60 23.05
CA PRO A 175 -17.69 9.77 22.27
C PRO A 175 -18.24 11.05 22.90
N VAL A 176 -17.40 12.09 22.96
CA VAL A 176 -17.77 13.46 23.31
C VAL A 176 -17.57 14.32 22.08
N ILE A 177 -18.66 14.87 21.56
CA ILE A 177 -18.63 15.68 20.34
C ILE A 177 -18.09 17.07 20.65
N LEU A 178 -17.06 17.49 19.94
CA LEU A 178 -16.55 18.86 19.96
C LEU A 178 -17.02 19.63 18.73
N GLY A 179 -17.27 20.92 18.87
CA GLY A 179 -17.71 21.81 17.78
C GLY A 179 -19.22 21.97 17.64
N ASP A 180 -19.63 22.80 16.67
CA ASP A 180 -21.04 23.11 16.38
C ASP A 180 -21.68 21.98 15.56
N THR A 181 -22.80 21.46 16.06
CA THR A 181 -23.60 20.43 15.37
C THR A 181 -24.74 21.02 14.53
N THR A 182 -24.90 22.34 14.55
CA THR A 182 -25.91 23.05 13.76
C THR A 182 -25.62 22.87 12.27
N LYS A 183 -26.61 22.41 11.52
CA LYS A 183 -26.51 22.28 10.06
C LYS A 183 -26.65 23.65 9.41
N PHE A 184 -25.58 24.13 8.78
CA PHE A 184 -25.59 25.35 7.98
C PHE A 184 -25.86 25.05 6.50
N LYS A 185 -26.23 26.09 5.75
CA LYS A 185 -26.25 26.02 4.29
C LYS A 185 -24.80 25.95 3.80
N ASP A 186 -24.51 24.96 2.97
CA ASP A 186 -23.18 24.72 2.42
C ASP A 186 -23.32 24.16 1.00
N ILE A 187 -22.52 24.68 0.07
CA ILE A 187 -22.29 24.07 -1.23
C ILE A 187 -20.82 23.65 -1.30
N SER A 188 -20.50 22.58 -2.01
CA SER A 188 -19.13 22.08 -2.04
C SER A 188 -18.81 21.34 -3.32
N VAL A 189 -17.53 21.37 -3.68
CA VAL A 189 -16.97 20.66 -4.83
C VAL A 189 -16.37 19.34 -4.36
N GLY A 190 -16.90 18.24 -4.90
CA GLY A 190 -16.39 16.89 -4.67
C GLY A 190 -15.02 16.64 -5.30
N PRO A 191 -14.43 15.45 -5.11
CA PRO A 191 -13.19 15.05 -5.77
C PRO A 191 -13.22 15.25 -7.28
N ILE A 192 -12.06 15.59 -7.85
CA ILE A 192 -11.91 15.72 -9.30
C ILE A 192 -11.22 14.47 -9.82
N LEU A 193 -11.91 13.75 -10.70
CA LEU A 193 -11.40 12.61 -11.42
C LEU A 193 -10.99 13.08 -12.83
N THR A 194 -9.74 12.88 -13.18
CA THR A 194 -9.19 13.22 -14.49
C THR A 194 -7.97 12.34 -14.79
N ASN A 195 -7.52 12.34 -16.04
CA ASN A 195 -6.28 11.68 -16.43
C ASN A 195 -5.06 12.39 -15.81
N LYS A 196 -4.02 11.64 -15.46
CA LYS A 196 -2.73 12.22 -15.02
C LYS A 196 -1.98 12.92 -16.17
N TYR A 197 -2.16 12.41 -17.39
CA TYR A 197 -1.55 12.90 -18.62
C TYR A 197 -2.60 13.15 -19.69
N ALA A 198 -2.42 14.22 -20.45
CA ALA A 198 -3.12 14.47 -21.71
C ALA A 198 -2.09 14.72 -22.80
N PHE A 199 -2.51 14.56 -24.06
CA PHE A 199 -1.64 14.77 -25.20
C PHE A 199 -2.06 16.03 -25.93
N LEU A 200 -1.07 16.76 -26.45
CA LEU A 200 -1.32 17.99 -27.19
C LEU A 200 -2.34 17.73 -28.32
N ASN A 201 -3.34 18.62 -28.41
CA ASN A 201 -4.47 18.58 -29.36
C ASN A 201 -5.49 17.45 -29.15
N ASN A 202 -5.43 16.71 -28.05
CA ASN A 202 -6.47 15.75 -27.69
C ASN A 202 -7.38 16.31 -26.57
N LYS A 203 -8.50 15.63 -26.32
CA LYS A 203 -9.39 15.91 -25.19
C LYS A 203 -9.13 14.96 -24.03
N PHE A 204 -9.37 15.42 -22.82
CA PHE A 204 -9.34 14.58 -21.61
C PHE A 204 -10.60 14.82 -20.76
N PRO A 205 -11.11 13.76 -20.09
CA PRO A 205 -12.28 13.89 -19.24
C PRO A 205 -11.91 14.57 -17.91
N LEU A 206 -12.82 15.41 -17.41
CA LEU A 206 -12.86 15.87 -16.04
C LEU A 206 -14.24 15.55 -15.47
N GLU A 207 -14.27 14.77 -14.40
CA GLU A 207 -15.48 14.40 -13.68
C GLU A 207 -15.40 14.85 -12.23
N THR A 208 -16.47 15.45 -11.74
CA THR A 208 -16.63 15.84 -10.33
C THR A 208 -18.11 15.92 -9.99
N TYR A 209 -18.44 16.28 -8.75
CA TYR A 209 -19.81 16.54 -8.35
C TYR A 209 -19.89 17.77 -7.47
N ILE A 210 -21.06 18.40 -7.46
CA ILE A 210 -21.40 19.50 -6.55
C ILE A 210 -22.44 18.98 -5.57
N SER A 211 -22.14 19.11 -4.28
CA SER A 211 -23.06 18.76 -3.19
C SER A 211 -23.61 20.01 -2.54
N TYR A 212 -24.88 19.98 -2.17
CA TYR A 212 -25.57 21.02 -1.41
C TYR A 212 -26.12 20.44 -0.12
N GLN A 213 -25.91 21.14 0.99
CA GLN A 213 -26.52 20.86 2.27
C GLN A 213 -27.40 22.04 2.64
N GLY A 214 -28.71 21.88 2.55
CA GLY A 214 -29.66 22.89 2.98
C GLY A 214 -31.10 22.56 2.60
N ASN A 215 -32.05 23.29 3.19
CA ASN A 215 -33.47 22.99 3.08
C ASN A 215 -34.23 23.86 2.06
N SER A 216 -33.55 24.84 1.45
CA SER A 216 -34.17 25.80 0.52
C SER A 216 -33.57 25.66 -0.88
N PRO A 217 -34.35 25.84 -1.97
CA PRO A 217 -33.79 25.85 -3.31
C PRO A 217 -32.76 26.96 -3.52
N VAL A 218 -31.65 26.64 -4.16
CA VAL A 218 -30.57 27.56 -4.50
C VAL A 218 -30.19 27.43 -5.97
N SER A 219 -29.62 28.50 -6.53
CA SER A 219 -29.02 28.49 -7.88
C SER A 219 -27.58 28.92 -7.76
N ALA A 220 -26.67 28.09 -8.29
CA ALA A 220 -25.23 28.32 -8.21
C ALA A 220 -24.60 28.14 -9.60
N SER A 221 -23.56 28.89 -9.91
CA SER A 221 -22.80 28.72 -11.16
C SER A 221 -21.52 27.96 -10.86
N VAL A 222 -21.25 26.91 -11.64
CA VAL A 222 -19.99 26.16 -11.59
C VAL A 222 -19.15 26.55 -12.78
N SER A 223 -17.86 26.78 -12.54
CA SER A 223 -16.89 27.05 -13.60
C SER A 223 -15.67 26.16 -13.45
N VAL A 224 -15.16 25.68 -14.57
CA VAL A 224 -13.89 24.97 -14.64
C VAL A 224 -12.88 25.87 -15.34
N LYS A 225 -11.74 26.09 -14.69
CA LYS A 225 -10.64 26.92 -15.17
C LYS A 225 -9.41 26.06 -15.42
N MET A 226 -8.68 26.34 -16.49
CA MET A 226 -7.35 25.79 -16.77
C MET A 226 -6.33 26.95 -16.74
N ASN A 227 -5.39 26.94 -15.79
CA ASN A 227 -4.35 27.97 -15.59
C ASN A 227 -4.84 29.42 -15.46
N ASN A 228 -6.15 29.64 -15.21
CA ASN A 228 -6.92 30.89 -15.11
C ASN A 228 -7.90 31.17 -16.26
N THR A 229 -7.89 30.40 -17.34
CA THR A 229 -8.90 30.54 -18.42
C THR A 229 -10.09 29.64 -18.15
N ILE A 230 -11.31 30.18 -18.19
CA ILE A 230 -12.54 29.38 -18.05
C ILE A 230 -12.69 28.51 -19.30
N VAL A 231 -12.66 27.19 -19.12
CA VAL A 231 -12.86 26.19 -20.18
C VAL A 231 -14.29 25.66 -20.21
N HIS A 232 -15.01 25.76 -19.09
CA HIS A 232 -16.40 25.35 -18.98
C HIS A 232 -17.15 26.16 -17.93
N LYS A 233 -18.46 26.39 -18.14
CA LYS A 233 -19.34 27.06 -17.18
C LYS A 233 -20.78 26.58 -17.32
N GLU A 234 -21.39 26.20 -16.21
CA GLU A 234 -22.79 25.75 -16.12
C GLU A 234 -23.51 26.42 -14.94
N ASN A 235 -24.84 26.56 -15.02
CA ASN A 235 -25.67 26.98 -13.91
C ASN A 235 -26.45 25.77 -13.37
N LEU A 236 -26.33 25.54 -12.07
CA LEU A 236 -27.00 24.48 -11.35
C LEU A 236 -28.15 25.03 -10.52
N LYS A 237 -29.19 24.21 -10.36
CA LYS A 237 -30.26 24.41 -9.38
C LYS A 237 -30.22 23.23 -8.43
N LEU A 238 -30.15 23.49 -7.14
CA LEU A 238 -30.04 22.48 -6.09
C LEU A 238 -31.10 22.76 -5.03
N ASP A 239 -31.64 21.72 -4.42
CA ASP A 239 -32.56 21.82 -3.28
C ASP A 239 -32.38 20.64 -2.32
N ALA A 240 -33.31 20.44 -1.37
CA ALA A 240 -33.19 19.38 -0.38
C ALA A 240 -33.39 17.95 -0.94
N GLN A 241 -34.01 17.81 -2.11
CA GLN A 241 -34.24 16.52 -2.79
C GLN A 241 -33.21 16.29 -3.91
N ASP A 242 -32.88 17.33 -4.67
CA ASP A 242 -31.83 17.33 -5.70
C ASP A 242 -30.62 18.10 -5.18
N ASN A 243 -29.91 17.47 -4.24
CA ASN A 243 -28.82 18.08 -3.48
C ASN A 243 -27.43 17.65 -3.98
N PHE A 244 -27.37 16.93 -5.11
CA PHE A 244 -26.14 16.36 -5.65
C PHE A 244 -26.18 16.38 -7.18
N LYS A 245 -25.19 17.01 -7.82
CA LYS A 245 -25.10 17.11 -9.27
C LYS A 245 -23.73 16.70 -9.79
N THR A 246 -23.69 15.74 -10.70
CA THR A 246 -22.46 15.34 -11.39
C THR A 246 -22.14 16.31 -12.53
N LEU A 247 -20.87 16.71 -12.62
CA LEU A 247 -20.28 17.45 -13.73
C LEU A 247 -19.29 16.54 -14.44
N ALA A 248 -19.57 16.21 -15.70
CA ALA A 248 -18.69 15.40 -16.55
C ALA A 248 -18.46 16.15 -17.87
N ILE A 249 -17.21 16.56 -18.11
CA ILE A 249 -16.85 17.39 -19.27
C ILE A 249 -15.57 16.88 -19.94
N GLU A 250 -15.41 17.16 -21.22
CA GLU A 250 -14.15 16.95 -21.95
C GLU A 250 -13.46 18.30 -22.17
N ILE A 251 -12.17 18.38 -21.84
CA ILE A 251 -11.35 19.59 -21.92
C ILE A 251 -10.26 19.42 -22.98
N ASP A 252 -10.05 20.43 -23.83
CA ASP A 252 -9.01 20.41 -24.87
C ASP A 252 -7.60 20.69 -24.31
N ALA A 253 -6.63 19.84 -24.65
CA ALA A 253 -5.23 19.99 -24.27
C ALA A 253 -4.44 20.83 -25.30
N ASN A 254 -4.59 22.15 -25.23
CA ASN A 254 -4.11 23.07 -26.28
C ASN A 254 -2.62 23.47 -26.20
N ALA A 255 -1.93 23.16 -25.10
CA ALA A 255 -0.54 23.56 -24.91
C ALA A 255 0.21 22.57 -24.03
N VAL A 256 1.50 22.35 -24.29
CA VAL A 256 2.38 21.44 -23.54
C VAL A 256 2.64 21.95 -22.12
N GLY A 257 2.98 21.05 -21.21
CA GLY A 257 3.36 21.31 -19.82
C GLY A 257 2.23 21.07 -18.83
N ILE A 258 2.54 21.26 -17.54
CA ILE A 258 1.58 21.08 -16.45
C ILE A 258 0.48 22.15 -16.54
N LYS A 259 -0.77 21.70 -16.50
CA LYS A 259 -1.98 22.52 -16.48
C LYS A 259 -2.69 22.33 -15.14
N ASN A 260 -2.90 23.42 -14.43
CA ASN A 260 -3.69 23.45 -13.21
C ASN A 260 -5.16 23.63 -13.58
N LEU A 261 -5.98 22.69 -13.16
CA LEU A 261 -7.43 22.70 -13.29
C LEU A 261 -8.02 23.17 -11.97
N LEU A 262 -9.00 24.04 -12.02
CA LEU A 262 -9.69 24.56 -10.84
C LEU A 262 -11.19 24.56 -11.13
N VAL A 263 -11.94 23.78 -10.35
CA VAL A 263 -13.40 23.78 -10.35
C VAL A 263 -13.84 24.70 -9.21
N GLU A 264 -14.70 25.67 -9.51
CA GLU A 264 -15.23 26.61 -8.53
C GLU A 264 -16.75 26.69 -8.66
N VAL A 265 -17.44 26.73 -7.53
CA VAL A 265 -18.87 27.02 -7.46
C VAL A 265 -19.09 28.37 -6.76
N THR A 266 -20.12 29.10 -7.19
CA THR A 266 -20.45 30.40 -6.57
C THR A 266 -20.88 30.23 -5.11
N GLN A 267 -20.32 31.07 -4.25
CA GLN A 267 -20.70 31.18 -2.83
C GLN A 267 -22.19 31.46 -2.66
N LEU A 268 -22.82 30.76 -1.71
CA LEU A 268 -24.21 30.99 -1.32
C LEU A 268 -24.34 32.08 -0.25
N PRO A 269 -25.48 32.80 -0.16
CA PRO A 269 -25.76 33.67 0.97
C PRO A 269 -25.80 32.88 2.29
N GLU A 270 -25.17 33.42 3.33
CA GLU A 270 -25.10 32.82 4.69
C GLU A 270 -24.29 31.52 4.79
N GLU A 271 -23.47 31.22 3.77
CA GLU A 271 -22.51 30.13 3.79
C GLU A 271 -21.31 30.44 4.69
N ARG A 272 -20.98 29.49 5.58
CA ARG A 272 -19.85 29.62 6.52
C ARG A 272 -18.54 29.12 5.95
N ASN A 273 -18.56 28.02 5.20
CA ASN A 273 -17.37 27.43 4.60
C ASN A 273 -17.32 27.80 3.12
N ILE A 274 -16.28 28.53 2.73
CA ILE A 274 -16.04 28.92 1.33
C ILE A 274 -14.82 28.23 0.74
N GLU A 275 -14.08 27.48 1.57
CA GLU A 275 -12.86 26.79 1.16
C GLU A 275 -13.19 25.55 0.34
N ASN A 276 -14.27 24.85 0.69
CA ASN A 276 -14.82 23.70 -0.04
C ASN A 276 -15.56 24.07 -1.34
N ASN A 277 -15.78 25.35 -1.63
CA ASN A 277 -16.37 25.84 -2.88
C ASN A 277 -15.44 25.78 -4.08
N ARG A 278 -14.18 25.44 -3.87
CA ARG A 278 -13.19 25.35 -4.92
C ARG A 278 -12.35 24.10 -4.74
N ARG A 279 -12.06 23.41 -5.84
CA ARG A 279 -11.15 22.26 -5.84
C ARG A 279 -10.22 22.32 -7.02
N GLY A 280 -8.93 22.15 -6.75
CA GLY A 280 -7.88 22.16 -7.75
C GLY A 280 -7.33 20.76 -7.99
N THR A 281 -6.93 20.48 -9.22
CA THR A 281 -6.08 19.34 -9.61
C THR A 281 -5.15 19.78 -10.73
N SER A 282 -4.23 18.93 -11.17
CA SER A 282 -3.35 19.25 -12.28
C SER A 282 -3.17 18.05 -13.22
N ILE A 283 -2.98 18.34 -14.51
CA ILE A 283 -2.70 17.37 -15.56
C ILE A 283 -1.45 17.79 -16.33
N GLU A 284 -0.64 16.85 -16.79
CA GLU A 284 0.48 17.15 -17.68
C GLU A 284 0.10 16.95 -19.14
N VAL A 285 0.28 17.99 -19.96
CA VAL A 285 0.11 17.87 -21.42
C VAL A 285 1.47 17.60 -22.06
N ILE A 286 1.60 16.49 -22.78
CA ILE A 286 2.83 16.09 -23.48
C ILE A 286 2.67 16.15 -25.00
N ASP A 287 3.75 16.49 -25.69
CA ASP A 287 3.86 16.58 -27.17
C ASP A 287 4.79 15.49 -27.72
N GLU A 288 4.61 14.26 -27.24
CA GLU A 288 5.40 13.12 -27.69
C GLU A 288 4.61 12.31 -28.71
N LYS A 289 5.06 12.32 -29.97
CA LYS A 289 4.56 11.46 -31.05
C LYS A 289 5.56 10.34 -31.31
N THR A 290 5.07 9.11 -31.41
CA THR A 290 5.91 7.98 -31.84
C THR A 290 6.20 8.12 -33.33
N LYS A 291 7.47 8.26 -33.70
CA LYS A 291 7.94 8.31 -35.08
C LYS A 291 8.22 6.91 -35.60
N ILE A 292 7.55 6.53 -36.70
CA ILE A 292 7.58 5.17 -37.24
C ILE A 292 8.05 5.24 -38.71
N ALA A 293 9.10 4.49 -39.03
CA ALA A 293 9.56 4.34 -40.41
C ALA A 293 9.00 3.05 -41.01
N LEU A 294 8.21 3.17 -42.07
CA LEU A 294 7.77 2.03 -42.89
C LEU A 294 8.66 1.93 -44.13
N ILE A 295 9.65 1.05 -44.08
CA ILE A 295 10.71 0.95 -45.09
C ILE A 295 10.34 -0.14 -46.10
N SER A 296 10.26 0.24 -47.39
CA SER A 296 10.04 -0.71 -48.48
C SER A 296 10.57 -0.21 -49.82
N ASP A 297 11.14 -1.10 -50.63
CA ASP A 297 11.55 -0.80 -52.01
C ASP A 297 10.43 -1.03 -53.03
N ILE A 298 9.37 -1.76 -52.66
CA ILE A 298 8.24 -2.10 -53.53
C ILE A 298 7.03 -1.21 -53.25
N LEU A 299 6.14 -1.07 -54.24
CA LEU A 299 4.85 -0.41 -54.07
C LEU A 299 3.78 -1.48 -53.87
N HIS A 300 3.22 -1.56 -52.66
CA HIS A 300 2.24 -2.57 -52.28
C HIS A 300 1.08 -1.93 -51.47
N PRO A 301 -0.19 -2.35 -51.66
CA PRO A 301 -1.32 -1.78 -50.93
C PRO A 301 -1.22 -1.89 -49.40
N ASP A 302 -0.49 -2.90 -48.89
CA ASP A 302 -0.24 -3.04 -47.45
C ASP A 302 0.41 -1.81 -46.84
N LEU A 303 1.25 -1.09 -47.59
CA LEU A 303 1.92 0.10 -47.06
C LEU A 303 0.90 1.19 -46.69
N GLY A 304 -0.11 1.39 -47.53
CA GLY A 304 -1.20 2.33 -47.27
C GLY A 304 -2.13 1.86 -46.15
N ALA A 305 -2.45 0.56 -46.12
CA ALA A 305 -3.28 -0.03 -45.07
C ALA A 305 -2.63 0.07 -43.69
N LEU A 306 -1.34 -0.27 -43.59
CA LEU A 306 -0.55 -0.16 -42.37
C LEU A 306 -0.40 1.30 -41.94
N LYS A 307 -0.06 2.22 -42.85
CA LYS A 307 0.03 3.65 -42.53
C LYS A 307 -1.28 4.16 -41.93
N LYS A 308 -2.42 3.87 -42.56
CA LYS A 308 -3.73 4.32 -42.09
C LYS A 308 -4.14 3.66 -40.77
N ALA A 309 -3.88 2.37 -40.59
CA ALA A 309 -4.21 1.67 -39.35
C ALA A 309 -3.39 2.17 -38.16
N ILE A 310 -2.09 2.44 -38.38
CA ILE A 310 -1.19 2.93 -37.34
C ILE A 310 -1.53 4.39 -36.97
N GLU A 311 -1.75 5.24 -37.97
CA GLU A 311 -2.12 6.66 -37.81
C GLU A 311 -3.59 6.90 -37.46
N SER A 312 -4.41 5.84 -37.33
CA SER A 312 -5.72 5.93 -36.69
C SER A 312 -5.60 6.50 -35.26
N ASN A 313 -4.43 6.29 -34.64
CA ASN A 313 -3.99 7.02 -33.47
C ASN A 313 -3.13 8.23 -33.91
N GLU A 314 -3.63 9.44 -33.65
CA GLU A 314 -3.01 10.72 -34.00
C GLU A 314 -1.63 10.95 -33.34
N GLN A 315 -1.26 10.15 -32.34
CA GLN A 315 0.02 10.18 -31.62
C GLN A 315 1.13 9.42 -32.37
N ARG A 316 0.83 8.87 -33.55
CA ARG A 316 1.78 8.09 -34.34
C ARG A 316 1.95 8.74 -35.69
N GLU A 317 3.20 8.91 -36.09
CA GLU A 317 3.57 9.46 -37.38
C GLU A 317 4.29 8.40 -38.20
N VAL A 318 3.68 7.98 -39.30
CA VAL A 318 4.27 6.95 -40.17
C VAL A 318 4.82 7.58 -41.44
N THR A 319 6.14 7.51 -41.59
CA THR A 319 6.83 7.92 -42.82
C THR A 319 7.19 6.69 -43.65
N ILE A 320 6.74 6.65 -44.90
CA ILE A 320 7.13 5.59 -45.84
C ILE A 320 8.47 5.97 -46.48
N LEU A 321 9.48 5.11 -46.30
CA LEU A 321 10.84 5.35 -46.75
C LEU A 321 11.34 4.24 -47.70
N LYS A 322 12.25 4.58 -48.60
CA LYS A 322 13.00 3.61 -49.41
C LYS A 322 14.18 3.04 -48.61
N SER A 323 14.73 1.89 -49.04
CA SER A 323 15.84 1.25 -48.32
C SER A 323 17.11 2.12 -48.23
N ASN A 324 17.25 3.08 -49.16
CA ASN A 324 18.38 4.01 -49.26
C ASN A 324 18.15 5.37 -48.55
N ALA A 325 17.17 5.46 -47.65
CA ALA A 325 16.91 6.68 -46.89
C ALA A 325 18.17 7.16 -46.12
N PRO A 326 18.44 8.48 -46.04
CA PRO A 326 19.57 9.02 -45.30
C PRO A 326 19.55 8.66 -43.81
N ASN A 327 20.71 8.38 -43.23
CA ASN A 327 20.82 8.01 -41.81
C ASN A 327 20.26 9.09 -40.86
N SER A 328 20.39 10.38 -41.21
CA SER A 328 19.84 11.49 -40.44
C SER A 328 18.32 11.40 -40.27
N THR A 329 17.60 10.89 -41.26
CA THR A 329 16.15 10.66 -41.17
C THR A 329 15.82 9.45 -40.30
N LEU A 330 16.70 8.46 -40.23
CA LEU A 330 16.49 7.22 -39.48
C LEU A 330 16.85 7.36 -37.99
N GLU A 331 17.70 8.32 -37.62
CA GLU A 331 18.10 8.55 -36.22
C GLU A 331 16.94 8.95 -35.30
N GLU A 332 15.94 9.67 -35.83
CA GLU A 332 14.77 10.13 -35.07
C GLU A 332 13.63 9.09 -34.96
N ILE A 333 13.82 7.88 -35.48
CA ILE A 333 12.78 6.84 -35.53
C ILE A 333 12.76 6.00 -34.25
N ASP A 334 11.57 5.72 -33.73
CA ASP A 334 11.30 4.91 -32.53
C ASP A 334 10.98 3.45 -32.86
N LEU A 335 10.31 3.22 -34.02
CA LEU A 335 9.95 1.90 -34.53
C LEU A 335 10.24 1.80 -36.03
N PHE A 336 10.98 0.75 -36.41
CA PHE A 336 11.28 0.41 -37.79
C PHE A 336 10.38 -0.73 -38.24
N ILE A 337 9.59 -0.50 -39.28
CA ILE A 337 8.80 -1.54 -39.96
C ILE A 337 9.47 -1.85 -41.29
N PHE A 338 10.03 -3.05 -41.44
CA PHE A 338 10.65 -3.51 -42.68
C PHE A 338 9.66 -4.37 -43.46
N TYR A 339 9.18 -3.85 -44.59
CA TYR A 339 8.24 -4.57 -45.46
C TYR A 339 8.97 -5.20 -46.64
N GLN A 340 9.02 -6.54 -46.62
CA GLN A 340 9.71 -7.43 -47.57
C GLN A 340 11.18 -7.04 -47.80
N PRO A 341 12.02 -7.11 -46.75
CA PRO A 341 13.40 -6.66 -46.82
C PRO A 341 14.25 -7.52 -47.76
N THR A 342 15.21 -6.85 -48.42
CA THR A 342 16.24 -7.49 -49.27
C THR A 342 17.64 -7.07 -48.81
N SER A 343 18.69 -7.62 -49.40
CA SER A 343 20.08 -7.17 -49.18
C SER A 343 20.31 -5.66 -49.29
N ARG A 344 19.45 -4.91 -50.02
CA ARG A 344 19.49 -3.44 -50.10
C ARG A 344 19.15 -2.71 -48.79
N PHE A 345 18.57 -3.42 -47.83
CA PHE A 345 18.14 -2.86 -46.54
C PHE A 345 19.26 -2.88 -45.50
N LYS A 346 20.42 -3.46 -45.82
CA LYS A 346 21.53 -3.65 -44.87
C LYS A 346 21.84 -2.40 -44.04
N ASN A 347 21.91 -1.23 -44.66
CA ASN A 347 22.23 0.02 -43.95
C ASN A 347 21.17 0.40 -42.91
N SER A 348 19.89 0.44 -43.27
CA SER A 348 18.81 0.78 -42.34
C SER A 348 18.59 -0.30 -41.28
N PHE A 349 18.84 -1.56 -41.64
CA PHE A 349 18.78 -2.70 -40.72
C PHE A 349 19.89 -2.66 -39.67
N ASP A 350 21.13 -2.39 -40.08
CA ASP A 350 22.28 -2.25 -39.18
C ASP A 350 22.11 -1.05 -38.25
N LEU A 351 21.59 0.08 -38.75
CA LEU A 351 21.30 1.27 -37.94
C LEU A 351 20.25 0.96 -36.86
N ALA A 352 19.12 0.34 -37.24
CA ALA A 352 18.08 -0.05 -36.29
C ALA A 352 18.62 -1.03 -35.23
N LYS A 353 19.47 -1.98 -35.63
CA LYS A 353 20.12 -2.93 -34.71
C LYS A 353 21.10 -2.24 -33.75
N ASN A 354 21.93 -1.34 -34.25
CA ASN A 354 22.92 -0.60 -33.44
C ASN A 354 22.28 0.33 -32.42
N LYS A 355 21.13 0.96 -32.76
CA LYS A 355 20.36 1.79 -31.82
C LYS A 355 19.55 0.97 -30.81
N ASN A 356 19.51 -0.37 -30.93
CA ASN A 356 18.54 -1.21 -30.23
C ASN A 356 17.10 -0.71 -30.42
N ALA A 357 16.75 -0.32 -31.65
CA ALA A 357 15.40 0.15 -31.96
C ALA A 357 14.40 -1.01 -31.94
N ASN A 358 13.12 -0.67 -31.78
CA ASN A 358 12.03 -1.62 -31.95
C ASN A 358 11.85 -1.94 -33.43
N ILE A 359 11.61 -3.21 -33.77
CA ILE A 359 11.59 -3.68 -35.16
C ILE A 359 10.35 -4.53 -35.42
N PHE A 360 9.63 -4.24 -36.51
CA PHE A 360 8.61 -5.12 -37.05
C PHE A 360 8.99 -5.56 -38.46
N ILE A 361 9.09 -6.87 -38.70
CA ILE A 361 9.46 -7.43 -40.01
C ILE A 361 8.23 -8.05 -40.64
N ILE A 362 7.84 -7.60 -41.83
CA ILE A 362 6.75 -8.19 -42.61
C ILE A 362 7.38 -8.86 -43.83
N THR A 363 7.20 -10.17 -43.95
CA THR A 363 7.71 -10.96 -45.08
C THR A 363 6.62 -11.15 -46.15
N GLY A 364 6.98 -11.78 -47.27
CA GLY A 364 6.14 -11.91 -48.46
C GLY A 364 7.00 -12.34 -49.66
N THR A 365 6.39 -12.42 -50.83
CA THR A 365 6.93 -13.08 -52.03
C THR A 365 8.17 -12.41 -52.65
N LYS A 366 8.54 -11.22 -52.19
CA LYS A 366 9.75 -10.48 -52.60
C LYS A 366 10.82 -10.41 -51.51
N THR A 367 10.64 -11.12 -50.41
CA THR A 367 11.58 -11.13 -49.28
C THR A 367 12.84 -11.91 -49.63
N ASP A 368 14.01 -11.36 -49.33
CA ASP A 368 15.26 -12.11 -49.37
C ASP A 368 15.49 -12.80 -48.03
N TYR A 369 14.96 -14.03 -47.89
CA TYR A 369 15.11 -14.81 -46.67
C TYR A 369 16.57 -15.15 -46.36
N SER A 370 17.45 -15.25 -47.36
CA SER A 370 18.90 -15.44 -47.13
C SER A 370 19.49 -14.22 -46.42
N PHE A 371 19.11 -13.01 -46.83
CA PHE A 371 19.50 -11.79 -46.13
C PHE A 371 18.93 -11.75 -44.70
N LEU A 372 17.65 -12.06 -44.50
CA LEU A 372 17.01 -12.06 -43.18
C LEU A 372 17.66 -13.05 -42.21
N ASN A 373 17.90 -14.29 -42.64
CA ASN A 373 18.53 -15.32 -41.81
C ASN A 373 19.94 -14.86 -41.39
N ASN A 374 20.71 -14.25 -42.30
CA ASN A 374 22.04 -13.70 -42.00
C ASN A 374 21.99 -12.48 -41.04
N ALA A 375 20.87 -11.76 -40.96
CA ALA A 375 20.74 -10.60 -40.09
C ALA A 375 20.55 -10.98 -38.60
N ASN A 376 20.30 -12.26 -38.29
CA ASN A 376 20.11 -12.81 -36.94
C ASN A 376 19.02 -12.04 -36.15
N VAL A 377 17.80 -12.07 -36.67
CA VAL A 377 16.67 -11.25 -36.20
C VAL A 377 15.82 -11.89 -35.10
N GLY A 378 16.12 -13.14 -34.73
CA GLY A 378 15.38 -13.93 -33.72
C GLY A 378 14.60 -15.11 -34.30
N PHE A 379 14.64 -15.27 -35.62
CA PHE A 379 14.06 -16.39 -36.35
C PHE A 379 14.84 -16.63 -37.66
N GLU A 380 14.71 -17.84 -38.19
CA GLU A 380 15.24 -18.28 -39.48
C GLU A 380 14.11 -18.92 -40.29
N ILE A 381 14.03 -18.63 -41.58
CA ILE A 381 13.00 -19.15 -42.49
C ILE A 381 13.67 -20.00 -43.57
N GLU A 382 13.15 -21.21 -43.82
CA GLU A 382 13.62 -22.03 -44.93
C GLU A 382 13.19 -21.45 -46.30
N ASN A 383 14.09 -21.54 -47.29
CA ASN A 383 13.90 -20.95 -48.62
C ASN A 383 13.38 -21.99 -49.63
N GLY A 384 12.76 -21.50 -50.72
CA GLY A 384 12.45 -22.32 -51.89
C GLY A 384 11.10 -23.04 -51.83
N TYR A 385 10.21 -22.62 -50.93
CA TYR A 385 8.83 -23.10 -50.88
C TYR A 385 7.97 -22.35 -51.91
N PRO A 386 6.95 -23.01 -52.50
CA PRO A 386 6.04 -22.34 -53.42
C PRO A 386 5.11 -21.37 -52.69
N GLU A 387 4.64 -20.35 -53.40
CA GLU A 387 3.60 -19.44 -52.90
C GLU A 387 2.35 -20.23 -52.47
N GLN A 388 1.84 -19.90 -51.29
CA GLN A 388 0.68 -20.56 -50.71
C GLN A 388 -0.22 -19.56 -49.97
N GLU A 389 -1.51 -19.89 -49.94
CA GLU A 389 -2.50 -19.19 -49.13
C GLU A 389 -2.48 -19.69 -47.70
N ILE A 390 -2.32 -18.77 -46.75
CA ILE A 390 -2.24 -19.06 -45.33
C ILE A 390 -3.30 -18.27 -44.56
N PHE A 391 -3.94 -18.91 -43.59
CA PHE A 391 -4.94 -18.30 -42.72
C PHE A 391 -4.35 -18.10 -41.32
N GLY A 392 -4.77 -17.02 -40.66
CA GLY A 392 -4.38 -16.73 -39.28
C GLY A 392 -5.30 -17.43 -38.28
N LEU A 393 -4.72 -18.10 -37.29
CA LEU A 393 -5.43 -18.66 -36.14
C LEU A 393 -5.10 -17.83 -34.89
N LEU A 394 -6.11 -17.24 -34.26
CA LEU A 394 -5.89 -16.47 -33.04
C LEU A 394 -5.40 -17.37 -31.90
N ASN A 395 -4.26 -17.03 -31.31
CA ASN A 395 -3.75 -17.75 -30.14
C ASN A 395 -4.34 -17.16 -28.85
N ASN A 396 -5.40 -17.77 -28.33
CA ASN A 396 -6.03 -17.36 -27.06
C ASN A 396 -5.08 -17.46 -25.83
N GLY A 397 -3.92 -18.12 -25.98
CA GLY A 397 -2.87 -18.17 -24.97
C GLY A 397 -1.92 -16.98 -24.96
N PHE A 398 -2.13 -15.96 -25.82
CA PHE A 398 -1.30 -14.76 -25.86
C PHE A 398 -1.53 -13.86 -24.63
N THR A 399 -0.44 -13.39 -24.02
CA THR A 399 -0.42 -12.75 -22.70
C THR A 399 0.15 -11.34 -22.69
N LYS A 400 0.75 -10.85 -23.79
CA LYS A 400 1.40 -9.52 -23.79
C LYS A 400 0.41 -8.35 -23.74
N TYR A 401 -0.80 -8.54 -24.28
CA TYR A 401 -1.92 -7.59 -24.22
C TYR A 401 -3.24 -8.30 -24.54
N ASP A 402 -4.36 -7.67 -24.19
CA ASP A 402 -5.68 -8.22 -24.46
C ASP A 402 -6.00 -8.25 -25.97
N ILE A 403 -6.40 -9.42 -26.44
CA ILE A 403 -6.76 -9.72 -27.84
C ILE A 403 -8.19 -10.23 -27.97
N ALA A 404 -8.98 -10.27 -26.88
CA ALA A 404 -10.30 -10.87 -26.86
C ALA A 404 -11.32 -10.21 -27.81
N LYS A 405 -11.09 -8.94 -28.15
CA LYS A 405 -11.94 -8.16 -29.07
C LYS A 405 -11.57 -8.33 -30.54
N PHE A 406 -10.43 -8.94 -30.84
CA PHE A 406 -9.98 -9.07 -32.24
C PHE A 406 -10.70 -10.25 -32.91
N ASP A 407 -11.49 -9.92 -33.93
CA ASP A 407 -12.27 -10.90 -34.68
C ASP A 407 -11.65 -11.16 -36.07
N LEU A 408 -11.38 -12.44 -36.37
CA LEU A 408 -10.83 -12.90 -37.65
C LEU A 408 -11.90 -13.51 -38.57
N THR A 409 -13.18 -13.40 -38.23
CA THR A 409 -14.28 -14.00 -38.99
C THR A 409 -14.28 -13.50 -40.44
N ASP A 410 -14.32 -14.44 -41.39
CA ASP A 410 -14.31 -14.23 -42.83
C ASP A 410 -13.06 -13.55 -43.41
N PHE A 411 -11.96 -13.46 -42.64
CA PHE A 411 -10.73 -12.84 -43.14
C PHE A 411 -10.13 -13.67 -44.30
N PRO A 412 -9.80 -13.04 -45.44
CA PRO A 412 -9.19 -13.73 -46.56
C PRO A 412 -7.78 -14.19 -46.21
N PRO A 413 -7.23 -15.22 -46.91
CA PRO A 413 -5.88 -15.68 -46.65
C PRO A 413 -4.84 -14.62 -47.00
N LEU A 414 -3.73 -14.66 -46.28
CA LEU A 414 -2.48 -14.00 -46.67
C LEU A 414 -1.74 -14.88 -47.69
N VAL A 415 -0.80 -14.27 -48.40
CA VAL A 415 0.09 -14.99 -49.33
C VAL A 415 1.48 -15.05 -48.72
N SER A 416 2.11 -16.21 -48.78
CA SER A 416 3.48 -16.41 -48.31
C SER A 416 4.18 -17.51 -49.09
N ASP A 417 5.48 -17.36 -49.28
CA ASP A 417 6.41 -18.37 -49.80
C ASP A 417 7.44 -18.80 -48.72
N ALA A 418 7.18 -18.46 -47.45
CA ALA A 418 8.01 -18.85 -46.33
C ALA A 418 7.88 -20.36 -46.06
N GLY A 419 9.04 -21.02 -45.91
CA GLY A 419 9.11 -22.37 -45.37
C GLY A 419 8.90 -22.41 -43.85
N PRO A 420 9.15 -23.58 -43.22
CA PRO A 420 9.19 -23.72 -41.76
C PRO A 420 10.04 -22.63 -41.10
N ILE A 421 9.56 -22.11 -39.97
CA ILE A 421 10.19 -21.02 -39.23
C ILE A 421 10.84 -21.58 -37.97
N LEU A 422 12.16 -21.45 -37.88
CA LEU A 422 12.93 -21.80 -36.71
C LEU A 422 13.14 -20.56 -35.84
N MET A 423 12.54 -20.53 -34.66
CA MET A 423 12.70 -19.43 -33.71
C MET A 423 14.02 -19.60 -32.94
N THR A 424 14.88 -18.57 -32.96
CA THR A 424 16.21 -18.58 -32.32
C THR A 424 16.23 -17.78 -31.01
N THR A 425 15.14 -17.09 -30.68
CA THR A 425 14.95 -16.36 -29.42
C THR A 425 13.58 -16.68 -28.80
N GLY A 426 13.42 -16.41 -27.50
CA GLY A 426 12.12 -16.53 -26.82
C GLY A 426 11.06 -15.66 -27.50
N TYR A 427 9.90 -16.26 -27.80
CA TYR A 427 8.84 -15.63 -28.56
C TYR A 427 7.48 -16.01 -28.02
N GLU A 428 6.47 -15.24 -28.41
CA GLU A 428 5.07 -15.53 -28.14
C GLU A 428 4.23 -15.34 -29.40
N THR A 429 3.51 -16.39 -29.78
CA THR A 429 2.67 -16.40 -30.97
C THR A 429 1.39 -15.63 -30.72
N LEU A 430 1.12 -14.60 -31.52
CA LEU A 430 -0.15 -13.89 -31.56
C LEU A 430 -1.14 -14.59 -32.50
N LEU A 431 -0.67 -14.92 -33.71
CA LEU A 431 -1.41 -15.67 -34.72
C LEU A 431 -0.62 -16.92 -35.12
N GLY A 432 -1.24 -18.09 -35.02
CA GLY A 432 -0.76 -19.33 -35.63
C GLY A 432 -1.11 -19.40 -37.12
N THR A 433 -0.53 -20.36 -37.82
CA THR A 433 -0.69 -20.56 -39.26
C THR A 433 -1.62 -21.75 -39.53
N GLN A 434 -2.61 -21.55 -40.40
CA GLN A 434 -3.46 -22.61 -40.93
C GLN A 434 -3.34 -22.69 -42.45
N ILE A 435 -3.12 -23.89 -42.98
CA ILE A 435 -3.00 -24.17 -44.41
C ILE A 435 -4.01 -25.25 -44.77
N LYS A 436 -4.89 -24.97 -45.75
CA LYS A 436 -5.95 -25.90 -46.18
C LYS A 436 -6.80 -26.45 -45.02
N GLY A 437 -7.06 -25.61 -44.01
CA GLY A 437 -7.85 -25.98 -42.84
C GLY A 437 -7.08 -26.70 -41.72
N LEU A 438 -5.79 -27.03 -41.92
CA LEU A 438 -4.96 -27.69 -40.91
C LEU A 438 -4.04 -26.68 -40.20
N ASP A 439 -4.04 -26.72 -38.86
CA ASP A 439 -3.07 -25.99 -38.04
C ASP A 439 -1.69 -26.65 -38.19
N VAL A 440 -0.73 -25.89 -38.72
CA VAL A 440 0.64 -26.37 -38.95
C VAL A 440 1.58 -26.07 -37.77
N GLN A 441 1.06 -25.54 -36.66
CA GLN A 441 1.80 -25.21 -35.43
C GLN A 441 3.00 -24.28 -35.67
N GLN A 442 2.90 -23.42 -36.68
CA GLN A 442 3.90 -22.41 -37.01
C GLN A 442 3.35 -21.00 -36.73
N PRO A 443 4.16 -20.10 -36.18
CA PRO A 443 3.75 -18.70 -35.98
C PRO A 443 3.54 -17.98 -37.33
N LEU A 444 2.35 -17.42 -37.53
CA LEU A 444 2.09 -16.44 -38.58
C LEU A 444 2.54 -15.06 -38.16
N LEU A 445 2.18 -14.65 -36.94
CA LEU A 445 2.57 -13.40 -36.32
C LEU A 445 3.02 -13.68 -34.89
N ALA A 446 4.25 -13.31 -34.56
CA ALA A 446 4.77 -13.47 -33.22
C ALA A 446 5.57 -12.24 -32.78
N VAL A 447 5.67 -12.10 -31.47
CA VAL A 447 6.43 -11.05 -30.80
C VAL A 447 7.58 -11.65 -30.01
N MET A 448 8.66 -10.90 -29.87
CA MET A 448 9.90 -11.31 -29.23
C MET A 448 10.43 -10.14 -28.38
N ASP A 449 10.91 -10.47 -27.18
CA ASP A 449 11.66 -9.54 -26.34
C ASP A 449 13.16 -9.76 -26.59
N HIS A 450 13.86 -8.77 -27.16
CA HIS A 450 15.30 -8.86 -27.48
C HIS A 450 16.10 -7.80 -26.70
N ASN A 451 16.60 -8.18 -25.52
CA ASN A 451 17.28 -7.30 -24.57
C ASN A 451 16.40 -6.13 -24.09
N VAL A 452 16.61 -4.94 -24.67
CA VAL A 452 15.91 -3.69 -24.34
C VAL A 452 14.88 -3.33 -25.43
N SER A 453 14.94 -3.98 -26.59
CA SER A 453 14.06 -3.70 -27.72
C SER A 453 13.07 -4.82 -27.98
N LYS A 454 11.90 -4.44 -28.50
CA LYS A 454 10.85 -5.36 -28.87
C LYS A 454 10.88 -5.61 -30.36
N ARG A 455 10.64 -6.87 -30.74
CA ARG A 455 10.56 -7.27 -32.14
C ARG A 455 9.26 -7.99 -32.42
N ALA A 456 8.76 -7.85 -33.64
CA ALA A 456 7.68 -8.67 -34.16
C ALA A 456 8.04 -9.13 -35.58
N PHE A 457 7.43 -10.23 -36.01
CA PHE A 457 7.44 -10.61 -37.41
C PHE A 457 6.08 -11.12 -37.87
N LEU A 458 5.77 -10.89 -39.15
CA LEU A 458 4.62 -11.44 -39.85
C LEU A 458 5.08 -12.24 -41.09
N ALA A 459 4.63 -13.48 -41.17
CA ALA A 459 4.98 -14.44 -42.22
C ALA A 459 4.05 -14.38 -43.45
N GLY A 460 3.75 -13.20 -43.99
CA GLY A 460 2.94 -13.07 -45.21
C GLY A 460 2.53 -11.64 -45.57
N GLU A 461 2.04 -11.50 -46.79
CA GLU A 461 1.56 -10.25 -47.40
C GLU A 461 0.05 -10.26 -47.67
N ASN A 462 -0.49 -9.10 -48.02
CA ASN A 462 -1.91 -8.81 -48.28
C ASN A 462 -2.79 -8.50 -47.04
N LEU A 463 -2.20 -7.93 -45.99
CA LEU A 463 -2.95 -7.39 -44.83
C LEU A 463 -4.01 -6.35 -45.23
N TRP A 464 -3.83 -5.64 -46.34
CA TRP A 464 -4.81 -4.69 -46.85
C TRP A 464 -6.17 -5.36 -47.08
N LYS A 465 -6.19 -6.65 -47.45
CA LYS A 465 -7.42 -7.43 -47.64
C LYS A 465 -8.15 -7.65 -46.31
N TRP A 466 -7.42 -7.85 -45.20
CA TRP A 466 -8.01 -7.95 -43.86
C TRP A 466 -8.68 -6.64 -43.44
N ARG A 467 -8.00 -5.51 -43.68
CA ARG A 467 -8.57 -4.18 -43.41
C ARG A 467 -9.83 -3.91 -44.24
N MET A 468 -9.83 -4.31 -45.52
CA MET A 468 -11.01 -4.19 -46.39
C MET A 468 -12.14 -5.13 -45.97
N GLN A 469 -11.83 -6.36 -45.58
CA GLN A 469 -12.84 -7.30 -45.11
C GLN A 469 -13.49 -6.84 -43.80
N THR A 470 -12.72 -6.22 -42.90
CA THR A 470 -13.27 -5.58 -41.69
C THR A 470 -14.37 -4.59 -42.04
N TYR A 471 -14.10 -3.67 -42.97
CA TYR A 471 -15.10 -2.71 -43.43
C TYR A 471 -16.32 -3.35 -44.09
N ARG A 472 -16.14 -4.47 -44.81
CA ARG A 472 -17.28 -5.22 -45.36
C ARG A 472 -18.15 -5.87 -44.28
N ASN A 473 -17.53 -6.29 -43.17
CA ASN A 473 -18.24 -6.94 -42.07
C ASN A 473 -18.99 -5.94 -41.19
N THR A 474 -18.36 -4.80 -40.86
CA THR A 474 -18.86 -3.88 -39.81
C THR A 474 -19.17 -2.45 -40.30
N ASN A 475 -18.86 -2.10 -41.55
CA ASN A 475 -18.83 -0.71 -42.06
C ASN A 475 -17.87 0.23 -41.30
N ASP A 476 -16.90 -0.33 -40.58
CA ASP A 476 -15.84 0.41 -39.91
C ASP A 476 -14.47 -0.24 -40.14
N PHE A 477 -13.40 0.40 -39.68
CA PHE A 477 -12.04 -0.17 -39.71
C PHE A 477 -11.54 -0.56 -38.32
N VAL A 478 -12.38 -0.44 -37.28
CA VAL A 478 -11.95 -0.43 -35.88
C VAL A 478 -11.26 -1.73 -35.49
N ASN A 479 -11.84 -2.88 -35.84
CA ASN A 479 -11.27 -4.19 -35.48
C ASN A 479 -9.82 -4.39 -36.01
N PHE A 480 -9.55 -4.01 -37.26
CA PHE A 480 -8.20 -4.09 -37.84
C PHE A 480 -7.27 -2.98 -37.33
N ASP A 481 -7.76 -1.75 -37.26
CA ASP A 481 -6.96 -0.59 -36.86
C ASP A 481 -6.55 -0.70 -35.37
N GLU A 482 -7.43 -1.20 -34.49
CA GLU A 482 -7.09 -1.53 -33.09
C GLU A 482 -6.11 -2.69 -32.98
N PHE A 483 -6.24 -3.73 -33.80
CA PHE A 483 -5.31 -4.87 -33.81
C PHE A 483 -3.87 -4.43 -34.12
N ILE A 484 -3.67 -3.71 -35.23
CA ILE A 484 -2.37 -3.13 -35.58
C ILE A 484 -1.95 -2.10 -34.52
N GLY A 485 -2.91 -1.33 -34.01
CA GLY A 485 -2.64 -0.30 -33.01
C GLY A 485 -2.14 -0.86 -31.68
N ASN A 486 -2.68 -1.99 -31.23
CA ASN A 486 -2.23 -2.70 -30.04
C ASN A 486 -0.85 -3.33 -30.23
N LEU A 487 -0.56 -3.89 -31.41
CA LEU A 487 0.77 -4.40 -31.75
C LEU A 487 1.82 -3.27 -31.71
N VAL A 488 1.54 -2.13 -32.35
CA VAL A 488 2.47 -0.97 -32.30
C VAL A 488 2.64 -0.47 -30.88
N ARG A 489 1.56 -0.37 -30.08
CA ARG A 489 1.64 0.02 -28.65
C ARG A 489 2.53 -0.93 -27.86
N TYR A 490 2.41 -2.24 -28.10
CA TYR A 490 3.29 -3.21 -27.49
C TYR A 490 4.74 -2.97 -27.91
N LEU A 491 5.03 -2.81 -29.20
CA LEU A 491 6.39 -2.61 -29.70
C LEU A 491 7.03 -1.31 -29.19
N THR A 492 6.27 -0.24 -29.01
CA THR A 492 6.79 1.07 -28.61
C THR A 492 6.80 1.31 -27.11
N SER A 493 6.23 0.40 -26.32
CA SER A 493 6.29 0.47 -24.84
C SER A 493 7.64 -0.05 -24.33
N SER A 494 8.69 0.76 -24.46
CA SER A 494 9.99 0.48 -23.84
C SER A 494 10.09 1.11 -22.46
N LYS A 495 10.29 0.27 -21.42
CA LYS A 495 10.90 0.71 -20.16
C LYS A 495 12.38 0.96 -20.43
N ASN A 496 12.80 2.22 -20.48
CA ASN A 496 14.23 2.55 -20.42
C ASN A 496 14.79 1.93 -19.12
N LYS A 497 15.70 0.96 -19.22
CA LYS A 497 16.47 0.50 -18.05
C LYS A 497 17.54 1.53 -17.73
N SER A 498 17.15 2.63 -17.07
CA SER A 498 18.13 3.49 -16.39
C SER A 498 18.70 2.71 -15.20
N ARG A 499 19.97 2.96 -14.86
CA ARG A 499 20.59 2.42 -13.63
C ARG A 499 20.09 3.16 -12.39
N LEU A 500 19.50 4.34 -12.55
CA LEU A 500 18.81 5.09 -11.50
C LEU A 500 17.41 5.38 -12.03
N ASN A 501 16.38 4.76 -11.46
CA ASN A 501 15.00 5.04 -11.83
C ASN A 501 14.33 5.73 -10.66
N VAL A 502 13.62 6.82 -10.93
CA VAL A 502 12.86 7.56 -9.92
C VAL A 502 11.39 7.43 -10.27
N ASP A 503 10.60 6.99 -9.30
CA ASP A 503 9.15 6.87 -9.42
C ASP A 503 8.48 7.79 -8.41
N TYR A 504 7.60 8.64 -8.92
CA TYR A 504 7.01 9.74 -8.16
C TYR A 504 5.75 10.23 -8.83
N GLU A 505 4.83 10.75 -8.01
CA GLU A 505 3.67 11.45 -8.54
C GLU A 505 4.07 12.89 -8.89
N LYS A 506 3.71 13.34 -10.09
CA LYS A 506 3.92 14.75 -10.49
C LYS A 506 2.99 15.71 -9.71
N VAL A 507 1.94 15.19 -9.09
CA VAL A 507 0.94 15.96 -8.33
C VAL A 507 0.60 15.20 -7.06
N TYR A 508 0.80 15.82 -5.90
CA TYR A 508 0.41 15.30 -4.59
C TYR A 508 -0.77 16.11 -4.03
N GLU A 509 -1.82 15.43 -3.59
CA GLU A 509 -2.95 16.05 -2.90
C GLU A 509 -2.60 16.27 -1.42
N GLY A 510 -2.01 17.43 -1.13
CA GLY A 510 -1.47 17.74 0.19
C GLY A 510 -0.10 17.11 0.45
N SER A 511 0.56 17.54 1.53
CA SER A 511 1.93 17.10 1.83
C SER A 511 1.99 15.74 2.53
N SER A 512 0.96 15.36 3.28
CA SER A 512 0.96 14.21 4.20
C SER A 512 1.24 12.82 3.59
N ASN A 513 1.05 12.65 2.28
CA ASN A 513 1.35 11.40 1.56
C ASN A 513 2.37 11.60 0.43
N ALA A 514 3.14 12.70 0.46
CA ALA A 514 4.12 13.00 -0.57
C ALA A 514 5.36 12.12 -0.40
N VAL A 515 5.45 11.07 -1.21
CA VAL A 515 6.56 10.11 -1.18
C VAL A 515 7.14 9.97 -2.58
N LEU A 516 8.47 10.02 -2.67
CA LEU A 516 9.20 9.77 -3.90
C LEU A 516 10.12 8.57 -3.71
N THR A 517 10.11 7.66 -4.66
CA THR A 517 10.90 6.43 -4.60
C THR A 517 11.97 6.39 -5.68
N ALA A 518 13.06 5.68 -5.43
CA ALA A 518 14.12 5.48 -6.38
C ALA A 518 14.67 4.05 -6.32
N THR A 519 15.04 3.48 -7.45
CA THR A 519 15.77 2.21 -7.53
C THR A 519 17.10 2.44 -8.21
N TYR A 520 18.17 1.90 -7.63
CA TYR A 520 19.51 1.99 -8.18
C TYR A 520 20.08 0.60 -8.45
N PHE A 521 20.72 0.46 -9.61
CA PHE A 521 21.35 -0.76 -10.08
C PHE A 521 22.84 -0.54 -10.38
N ASP A 522 23.67 -1.51 -10.02
CA ASP A 522 25.10 -1.52 -10.31
C ASP A 522 25.39 -1.68 -11.82
N GLU A 523 26.67 -1.78 -12.19
CA GLU A 523 27.07 -1.96 -13.60
C GLU A 523 26.60 -3.29 -14.21
N ALA A 524 26.33 -4.30 -13.37
CA ALA A 524 25.76 -5.59 -13.76
C ALA A 524 24.22 -5.58 -13.77
N PHE A 525 23.59 -4.43 -13.54
CA PHE A 525 22.15 -4.24 -13.43
C PHE A 525 21.49 -5.04 -12.28
N ILE A 526 22.24 -5.27 -11.21
CA ILE A 526 21.74 -5.86 -9.96
C ILE A 526 21.42 -4.72 -8.99
N PHE A 527 20.28 -4.83 -8.30
CA PHE A 527 19.87 -3.82 -7.32
C PHE A 527 20.94 -3.71 -6.21
N ASP A 528 21.42 -2.50 -5.95
CA ASP A 528 22.42 -2.27 -4.91
C ASP A 528 21.76 -1.67 -3.65
N PRO A 529 21.54 -2.48 -2.59
CA PRO A 529 20.96 -1.99 -1.33
C PRO A 529 21.90 -1.08 -0.52
N ASN A 530 23.21 -1.04 -0.85
CA ASN A 530 24.19 -0.23 -0.12
C ASN A 530 24.41 1.16 -0.73
N ALA A 531 23.74 1.45 -1.85
CA ALA A 531 23.81 2.75 -2.49
C ALA A 531 23.25 3.85 -1.58
N LYS A 532 23.96 4.98 -1.51
CA LYS A 532 23.51 6.15 -0.75
C LYS A 532 22.83 7.13 -1.68
N VAL A 533 21.51 7.11 -1.69
CA VAL A 533 20.69 7.94 -2.57
C VAL A 533 20.18 9.17 -1.81
N ASN A 534 20.34 10.36 -2.41
CA ASN A 534 19.85 11.62 -1.86
C ASN A 534 18.97 12.33 -2.88
N ILE A 535 17.88 12.94 -2.42
CA ILE A 535 17.06 13.87 -3.21
C ILE A 535 17.30 15.30 -2.75
N LYS A 536 17.53 16.20 -3.70
CA LYS A 536 17.57 17.64 -3.51
C LYS A 536 16.33 18.26 -4.12
N VAL A 537 15.46 18.85 -3.31
CA VAL A 537 14.20 19.50 -3.71
C VAL A 537 14.31 21.02 -3.59
N THR A 538 13.86 21.75 -4.60
CA THR A 538 13.91 23.21 -4.73
C THR A 538 12.50 23.74 -4.99
N ASN A 539 11.98 24.59 -4.10
CA ASN A 539 10.69 25.25 -4.33
C ASN A 539 10.85 26.32 -5.43
N THR A 540 10.03 26.26 -6.48
CA THR A 540 10.20 27.14 -7.66
C THR A 540 9.90 28.61 -7.37
N LYS A 541 9.00 28.90 -6.41
CA LYS A 541 8.56 30.25 -6.03
C LYS A 541 9.47 30.88 -4.97
N THR A 542 9.77 30.16 -3.90
CA THR A 542 10.58 30.67 -2.77
C THR A 542 12.08 30.46 -2.95
N LYS A 543 12.48 29.63 -3.93
CA LYS A 543 13.87 29.20 -4.18
C LYS A 543 14.54 28.50 -2.98
N ARG A 544 13.77 28.08 -1.97
CA ARG A 544 14.27 27.31 -0.83
C ARG A 544 14.66 25.90 -1.27
N VAL A 545 15.85 25.47 -0.89
CA VAL A 545 16.43 24.15 -1.20
C VAL A 545 16.44 23.29 0.05
N GLN A 546 16.08 22.02 -0.08
CA GLN A 546 16.20 21.01 0.97
C GLN A 546 16.82 19.74 0.38
N THR A 547 17.71 19.09 1.14
CA THR A 547 18.30 17.80 0.76
C THR A 547 17.84 16.76 1.75
N ILE A 548 17.25 15.67 1.26
CA ILE A 548 16.65 14.61 2.05
C ILE A 548 17.34 13.29 1.67
N PRO A 549 17.90 12.55 2.63
CA PRO A 549 18.43 11.21 2.36
C PRO A 549 17.26 10.23 2.12
N MET A 550 17.41 9.35 1.13
CA MET A 550 16.41 8.32 0.85
C MET A 550 16.71 7.06 1.67
N VAL A 551 15.69 6.49 2.31
CA VAL A 551 15.81 5.32 3.20
C VAL A 551 15.47 4.04 2.44
N LEU A 552 16.27 2.99 2.62
CA LEU A 552 16.04 1.68 2.00
C LEU A 552 14.76 1.02 2.55
N ARG A 553 13.85 0.62 1.66
CA ARG A 553 12.65 -0.19 1.95
C ARG A 553 12.52 -1.28 0.88
N ASN A 554 12.44 -2.56 1.29
CA ASN A 554 12.13 -3.74 0.45
C ASN A 554 12.40 -3.60 -1.07
N GLY A 555 13.67 -3.38 -1.46
CA GLY A 555 14.08 -3.34 -2.87
C GLY A 555 14.02 -1.98 -3.57
N TYR A 556 13.82 -0.88 -2.85
CA TYR A 556 13.90 0.50 -3.35
C TYR A 556 14.30 1.48 -2.24
N PHE A 557 14.62 2.72 -2.61
CA PHE A 557 14.90 3.83 -1.70
C PHE A 557 13.72 4.80 -1.68
N GLU A 558 13.39 5.35 -0.51
CA GLU A 558 12.20 6.20 -0.32
C GLU A 558 12.57 7.54 0.35
N ALA A 559 12.08 8.64 -0.19
CA ALA A 559 12.12 9.96 0.42
C ALA A 559 10.74 10.36 0.92
N ASP A 560 10.66 10.68 2.21
CA ASP A 560 9.48 11.30 2.82
C ASP A 560 9.52 12.82 2.58
N LEU A 561 8.56 13.31 1.80
CA LEU A 561 8.41 14.72 1.44
C LEU A 561 7.30 15.41 2.25
N SER A 562 6.79 14.78 3.31
CA SER A 562 5.63 15.28 4.06
C SER A 562 5.85 16.61 4.76
N ASN A 563 7.11 16.98 4.99
CA ASN A 563 7.52 18.25 5.58
C ASN A 563 7.56 19.42 4.58
N LEU A 564 7.30 19.17 3.29
CA LEU A 564 7.21 20.23 2.29
C LEU A 564 5.86 20.95 2.40
N VAL A 565 5.90 22.27 2.20
CA VAL A 565 4.68 23.08 2.11
C VAL A 565 4.05 22.96 0.72
N ALA A 566 2.80 23.36 0.59
CA ALA A 566 2.15 23.42 -0.72
C ALA A 566 2.91 24.34 -1.69
N GLY A 567 3.04 23.92 -2.95
CA GLY A 567 3.77 24.63 -3.99
C GLY A 567 4.38 23.71 -5.03
N SER A 568 5.04 24.31 -6.03
CA SER A 568 5.74 23.58 -7.08
C SER A 568 7.22 23.41 -6.75
N TYR A 569 7.76 22.23 -7.06
CA TYR A 569 9.12 21.82 -6.73
C TYR A 569 9.83 21.25 -7.95
N GLU A 570 11.12 21.54 -8.05
CA GLU A 570 12.07 20.84 -8.92
C GLU A 570 12.96 19.98 -8.04
N PHE A 571 13.31 18.78 -8.48
CA PHE A 571 14.18 17.88 -7.74
C PHE A 571 15.31 17.27 -8.56
N ILE A 572 16.37 16.89 -7.86
CA ILE A 572 17.50 16.14 -8.39
C ILE A 572 17.77 14.96 -7.44
N VAL A 573 17.62 13.73 -7.92
CA VAL A 573 18.04 12.51 -7.23
C VAL A 573 19.45 12.16 -7.68
N SER A 574 20.31 11.84 -6.72
CA SER A 574 21.73 11.52 -6.97
C SER A 574 22.19 10.38 -6.08
N VAL A 575 23.14 9.58 -6.57
CA VAL A 575 23.80 8.51 -5.80
C VAL A 575 25.21 8.96 -5.43
N GLU A 576 25.58 8.81 -4.17
CA GLU A 576 26.90 9.24 -3.68
C GLU A 576 28.03 8.50 -4.44
N LYS A 577 29.03 9.25 -4.92
CA LYS A 577 30.19 8.77 -5.71
C LYS A 577 29.90 8.32 -7.15
N GLU A 578 28.68 8.52 -7.64
CA GLU A 578 28.30 8.26 -9.03
C GLU A 578 27.98 9.58 -9.75
N THR A 579 28.12 9.61 -11.07
CA THR A 579 27.77 10.79 -11.89
C THR A 579 26.32 10.79 -12.36
N LYS A 580 25.57 9.72 -12.11
CA LYS A 580 24.18 9.60 -12.54
C LYS A 580 23.24 10.37 -11.63
N THR A 581 22.43 11.20 -12.25
CA THR A 581 21.38 11.98 -11.61
C THR A 581 20.10 11.86 -12.40
N GLU A 582 18.97 11.77 -11.71
CA GLU A 582 17.64 11.88 -12.32
C GLU A 582 16.98 13.16 -11.83
N THR A 583 16.32 13.88 -12.73
CA THR A 583 15.69 15.17 -12.43
C THR A 583 14.22 15.15 -12.77
N GLY A 584 13.42 15.88 -12.02
CA GLY A 584 12.01 16.04 -12.32
C GLY A 584 11.40 17.21 -11.58
N SER A 585 10.10 17.36 -11.71
CA SER A 585 9.32 18.36 -10.99
C SER A 585 7.98 17.78 -10.55
N PHE A 586 7.48 18.25 -9.41
CA PHE A 586 6.18 17.87 -8.87
C PHE A 586 5.51 19.07 -8.20
N VAL A 587 4.22 18.96 -7.95
CA VAL A 587 3.41 19.98 -7.26
C VAL A 587 2.76 19.35 -6.04
N ILE A 588 2.84 20.02 -4.90
CA ILE A 588 2.05 19.70 -3.71
C ILE A 588 0.89 20.69 -3.66
N SER A 589 -0.33 20.19 -3.80
CA SER A 589 -1.54 21.00 -3.70
C SER A 589 -1.74 21.52 -2.28
N GLU A 590 -2.25 22.75 -2.15
CA GLU A 590 -2.68 23.32 -0.88
C GLU A 590 -4.04 22.72 -0.55
N PHE A 591 -4.03 21.51 0.03
CA PHE A 591 -5.24 20.81 0.42
C PHE A 591 -5.15 20.40 1.89
N ASP A 592 -6.13 20.87 2.67
CA ASP A 592 -6.40 20.44 4.04
C ASP A 592 -7.75 19.74 4.02
N MET A 593 -7.76 18.43 4.25
CA MET A 593 -8.97 17.62 4.17
C MET A 593 -9.96 17.96 5.28
N GLU A 594 -9.46 18.49 6.41
CA GLU A 594 -10.27 18.87 7.57
C GLU A 594 -11.14 20.10 7.29
N ASN A 595 -10.68 21.01 6.43
CA ASN A 595 -11.42 22.22 6.04
C ASN A 595 -12.63 21.92 5.13
N GLN A 596 -12.89 20.65 4.76
CA GLN A 596 -14.07 20.27 4.00
C GLN A 596 -15.35 20.31 4.83
N PHE A 597 -15.26 20.14 6.16
CA PHE A 597 -16.43 19.97 7.02
C PHE A 597 -16.82 21.27 7.73
N VAL A 598 -18.13 21.54 7.81
CA VAL A 598 -18.70 22.75 8.45
C VAL A 598 -19.25 22.48 9.85
N SER A 599 -19.66 21.23 10.10
CA SER A 599 -20.30 20.81 11.34
C SER A 599 -19.76 19.47 11.80
N SER A 600 -19.80 19.24 13.10
CA SER A 600 -19.41 17.96 13.71
C SER A 600 -20.37 16.83 13.29
N ASN A 601 -19.85 15.61 13.12
CA ASN A 601 -20.63 14.45 12.69
C ASN A 601 -21.24 13.68 13.85
N ASN A 602 -22.36 14.18 14.37
CA ASN A 602 -23.07 13.54 15.47
C ASN A 602 -23.60 12.14 15.14
N GLY A 603 -24.11 11.92 13.93
CA GLY A 603 -24.70 10.64 13.54
C GLY A 603 -23.70 9.48 13.56
N LYS A 604 -22.49 9.67 13.02
CA LYS A 604 -21.46 8.62 13.05
C LYS A 604 -20.96 8.34 14.46
N MET A 605 -20.81 9.37 15.29
CA MET A 605 -20.41 9.23 16.69
C MET A 605 -21.49 8.51 17.52
N GLU A 606 -22.77 8.77 17.26
CA GLU A 606 -23.88 8.04 17.89
C GLU A 606 -23.89 6.55 17.49
N HIS A 607 -23.69 6.25 16.21
CA HIS A 607 -23.56 4.86 15.74
C HIS A 607 -22.35 4.14 16.36
N LEU A 608 -21.20 4.82 16.50
CA LEU A 608 -20.03 4.29 17.19
C LEU A 608 -20.36 3.96 18.65
N ALA A 609 -20.96 4.91 19.38
CA ALA A 609 -21.34 4.72 20.78
C ALA A 609 -22.26 3.50 20.94
N PHE A 610 -23.30 3.40 20.09
CA PHE A 610 -24.24 2.28 20.11
C PHE A 610 -23.54 0.93 19.83
N ASN A 611 -22.68 0.87 18.83
CA ASN A 611 -21.96 -0.36 18.45
C ASN A 611 -20.88 -0.77 19.46
N ALA A 612 -20.36 0.19 20.24
CA ALA A 612 -19.38 -0.05 21.28
C ALA A 612 -19.99 -0.19 22.69
N GLY A 613 -21.33 -0.18 22.83
CA GLY A 613 -22.00 -0.32 24.13
C GLY A 613 -21.89 0.89 25.05
N GLY A 614 -21.52 2.05 24.51
CA GLY A 614 -21.42 3.32 25.24
C GLY A 614 -22.56 4.28 24.91
N LYS A 615 -22.34 5.56 25.23
CA LYS A 615 -23.30 6.65 25.03
C LYS A 615 -22.59 7.91 24.51
N LEU A 616 -23.27 8.66 23.66
CA LEU A 616 -22.81 9.95 23.16
C LEU A 616 -22.99 11.05 24.22
N PHE A 617 -21.99 11.90 24.38
CA PHE A 617 -22.03 13.04 25.29
C PHE A 617 -21.62 14.34 24.58
N TYR A 618 -22.01 15.47 25.19
CA TYR A 618 -21.55 16.80 24.82
C TYR A 618 -20.67 17.39 25.93
N PRO A 619 -19.83 18.40 25.64
CA PRO A 619 -18.96 19.00 26.64
C PRO A 619 -19.68 19.52 27.89
N ALA A 620 -20.87 20.09 27.69
CA ALA A 620 -21.74 20.54 28.78
C ALA A 620 -22.23 19.41 29.72
N GLN A 621 -22.17 18.16 29.26
CA GLN A 621 -22.63 16.95 29.98
C GLN A 621 -21.47 16.17 30.63
N ILE A 622 -20.29 16.78 30.77
CA ILE A 622 -19.12 16.13 31.39
C ILE A 622 -19.41 15.57 32.79
N LYS A 623 -20.24 16.25 33.57
CA LYS A 623 -20.65 15.77 34.90
C LYS A 623 -21.48 14.49 34.82
N ASP A 624 -22.34 14.37 33.81
CA ASP A 624 -23.15 13.18 33.58
C ASP A 624 -22.26 12.01 33.13
N LEU A 625 -21.25 12.27 32.28
CA LEU A 625 -20.24 11.29 31.89
C LEU A 625 -19.44 10.80 33.11
N ILE A 626 -18.99 11.70 33.98
CA ILE A 626 -18.29 11.34 35.22
C ILE A 626 -19.19 10.51 36.14
N SER A 627 -20.49 10.83 36.22
CA SER A 627 -21.46 10.05 36.99
C SER A 627 -21.62 8.63 36.44
N GLU A 628 -21.77 8.49 35.12
CA GLU A 628 -21.84 7.19 34.42
C GLU A 628 -20.59 6.34 34.72
N LEU A 629 -19.40 6.93 34.63
CA LEU A 629 -18.14 6.25 34.94
C LEU A 629 -18.02 5.85 36.42
N ASN A 630 -18.68 6.55 37.35
CA ASN A 630 -18.63 6.28 38.78
C ASN A 630 -19.70 5.28 39.26
N GLU A 631 -20.88 5.28 38.64
CA GLU A 631 -22.03 4.50 39.10
C GLU A 631 -22.17 3.15 38.39
N ASN A 632 -21.65 3.04 37.17
CA ASN A 632 -21.80 1.82 36.38
C ASN A 632 -21.02 0.65 37.02
N GLN A 633 -21.75 -0.41 37.38
CA GLN A 633 -21.21 -1.57 38.08
C GLN A 633 -20.30 -2.45 37.19
N ALA A 634 -20.35 -2.27 35.87
CA ALA A 634 -19.42 -2.96 34.98
C ALA A 634 -17.97 -2.55 35.27
N TYR A 635 -17.72 -1.33 35.75
CA TYR A 635 -16.37 -0.76 35.89
C TYR A 635 -15.75 -0.85 37.30
N VAL A 636 -16.20 -1.81 38.12
CA VAL A 636 -15.66 -1.98 39.48
C VAL A 636 -14.32 -2.70 39.42
N PRO A 637 -13.28 -2.24 40.15
CA PRO A 637 -12.02 -2.97 40.26
C PRO A 637 -12.25 -4.41 40.75
N THR A 638 -11.62 -5.39 40.11
CA THR A 638 -11.80 -6.80 40.45
C THR A 638 -10.60 -7.32 41.25
N GLU A 639 -10.84 -8.21 42.22
CA GLU A 639 -9.77 -8.87 42.94
C GLU A 639 -9.30 -10.11 42.20
N LYS A 640 -8.00 -10.17 41.88
CA LYS A 640 -7.37 -11.33 41.26
C LYS A 640 -6.51 -12.05 42.29
N SER A 641 -6.80 -13.33 42.50
CA SER A 641 -5.96 -14.18 43.36
C SER A 641 -4.88 -14.84 42.53
N THR A 642 -3.62 -14.60 42.87
CA THR A 642 -2.49 -15.40 42.39
C THR A 642 -2.06 -16.36 43.50
N GLU A 643 -1.99 -17.65 43.17
CA GLU A 643 -1.58 -18.70 44.10
C GLU A 643 -0.09 -18.95 43.92
N ASN A 644 0.72 -18.55 44.90
CA ASN A 644 2.13 -18.87 44.92
C ASN A 644 2.35 -20.18 45.71
N ILE A 645 2.81 -21.21 45.02
CA ILE A 645 3.01 -22.55 45.58
C ILE A 645 4.52 -22.79 45.74
N VAL A 646 5.01 -22.72 46.98
CA VAL A 646 6.41 -22.99 47.30
C VAL A 646 6.54 -24.43 47.80
N SER A 647 7.38 -25.23 47.13
CA SER A 647 7.66 -26.61 47.51
C SER A 647 8.77 -26.67 48.57
N LEU A 648 8.65 -27.53 49.58
CA LEU A 648 9.66 -27.63 50.64
C LEU A 648 11.03 -28.11 50.12
N ILE A 649 11.06 -28.83 49.00
CA ILE A 649 12.31 -29.27 48.36
C ILE A 649 13.18 -28.10 47.88
N ASP A 650 12.57 -26.95 47.55
CA ASP A 650 13.29 -25.75 47.11
C ASP A 650 13.92 -24.98 48.29
N PHE A 651 13.61 -25.37 49.54
CA PHE A 651 14.15 -24.75 50.74
C PHE A 651 15.57 -25.24 51.05
N ARG A 652 16.57 -24.62 50.38
CA ARG A 652 18.00 -24.96 50.48
C ARG A 652 18.54 -25.07 51.92
N MET A 653 17.95 -24.33 52.86
CA MET A 653 18.31 -24.39 54.28
C MET A 653 17.98 -25.74 54.93
N LEU A 654 16.89 -26.41 54.52
CA LEU A 654 16.56 -27.75 55.05
C LEU A 654 17.60 -28.79 54.62
N LEU A 655 18.06 -28.71 53.36
CA LEU A 655 19.14 -29.56 52.87
C LEU A 655 20.44 -29.32 53.67
N ALA A 656 20.78 -28.06 53.94
CA ALA A 656 21.95 -27.72 54.75
C ALA A 656 21.85 -28.30 56.17
N ILE A 657 20.67 -28.26 56.80
CA ILE A 657 20.43 -28.86 58.12
C ILE A 657 20.62 -30.38 58.10
N ILE A 658 20.13 -31.07 57.07
CA ILE A 658 20.28 -32.53 56.93
C ILE A 658 21.75 -32.91 56.79
N VAL A 659 22.48 -32.24 55.89
CA VAL A 659 23.91 -32.47 55.66
C VAL A 659 24.69 -32.19 56.94
N PHE A 660 24.39 -31.08 57.63
CA PHE A 660 25.02 -30.74 58.89
C PHE A 660 24.75 -31.77 59.97
N ALA A 661 23.51 -32.26 60.11
CA ALA A 661 23.15 -33.28 61.09
C ALA A 661 23.94 -34.57 60.89
N PHE A 662 24.05 -35.06 59.65
CA PHE A 662 24.86 -36.25 59.35
C PHE A 662 26.36 -36.02 59.49
N ALA A 663 26.87 -34.85 59.10
CA ALA A 663 28.29 -34.52 59.23
C ALA A 663 28.72 -34.43 60.70
N VAL A 664 27.93 -33.77 61.54
CA VAL A 664 28.18 -33.68 62.98
C VAL A 664 28.02 -35.04 63.65
N GLU A 665 27.00 -35.83 63.27
CA GLU A 665 26.85 -37.21 63.75
C GLU A 665 28.11 -38.03 63.47
N TRP A 666 28.59 -38.00 62.22
CA TRP A 666 29.80 -38.72 61.82
C TRP A 666 31.05 -38.24 62.57
N PHE A 667 31.23 -36.93 62.70
CA PHE A 667 32.37 -36.35 63.40
C PHE A 667 32.40 -36.77 64.89
N ILE A 668 31.26 -36.68 65.58
CA ILE A 668 31.14 -37.09 66.99
C ILE A 668 31.42 -38.59 67.14
N ARG A 669 30.91 -39.42 66.22
CA ARG A 669 31.18 -40.86 66.24
C ARG A 669 32.67 -41.16 66.05
N LYS A 670 33.34 -40.50 65.09
CA LYS A 670 34.77 -40.68 64.82
C LYS A 670 35.64 -40.23 65.99
N TYR A 671 35.34 -39.07 66.58
CA TYR A 671 36.10 -38.53 67.73
C TYR A 671 36.00 -39.42 68.98
N ASN A 672 34.86 -40.07 69.19
CA ASN A 672 34.63 -40.97 70.32
C ASN A 672 34.96 -42.45 70.03
N GLY A 673 35.58 -42.77 68.89
CA GLY A 673 35.98 -44.15 68.55
C GLY A 673 34.82 -45.10 68.31
N LEU A 674 33.66 -44.60 67.86
CA LEU A 674 32.45 -45.38 67.56
C LEU A 674 32.36 -45.83 66.09
N ILE A 675 33.43 -45.62 65.31
CA ILE A 675 33.59 -46.00 63.89
C ILE A 675 34.89 -46.78 63.73
#